data_AF-A0A9J6H2F6-F1
#
_entry.id   AF-A0A9J6H2F6-F1
#
_cell.length_a   1.000
_cell.length_b   1.000
_cell.length_c   1.000
_cell.angle_alpha   90.00
_cell.angle_beta   90.00
_cell.angle_gamma   90.00
#
_symmetry.space_group_name_H-M   'P 1'
#
loop_
_entity.id
_entity.type
_entity.pdbx_description
1 polymer ?
#
loop_
_entity_poly.entity_id
_entity_poly.type
_entity_poly.pdbx_seq_one_letter_code
_entity_poly.pdbx_strand_id
1 'polypeptide(L)'
;MTDAEKPTTGKEADAPSHCCSGNNNAALPTASKVSPVEVSTKKSHCDVSDGDVKAISVKAGKSALFIGGLATLLTIIVLALLFVFVNRPRAHAITEKGEFCCETEARQVMAVINASVDTCDDFYEHVCMRAADIESTYVSPMFKVAIYWKEVEMMGSGGTPAGRLISALSPVLSPAELLKETDVANFTAAIVEAAEHFPGAATKASALVAFFAEMSLVFKVPTLVSFSFSAKESGAPATTLRLARRTDCFYEAESNAWVESGLEVLNAALKTNVTAGQLVAYAKKVAVTFPNVKMSTSKHTVKHVNSVPFKGVSPHEWQDILKQYVFALEPEVKTLSFKEEHNLSELVEQLSDTGNQPVSVAYAVLCTARKASIEVTNALFDYHNRFSLCVPDRLHLCTLEDVMRAHMVSSRVDDAYLRDMLPRVRERVIRDAVASNLFMGKDRDSLISQLEKVKLMLPKEATGVEDVPDPSAMAKEDLAPTVLKARAYLFNITRAKVAKNIPSRDFLSDARLKRRGSTLYVPTNLYVQLKFLSRDKGFLVLPLVGVDMAAELWAFILESRAWSNETSAKIASFYACFKNSYFGSLDDATTATDMAHVALGLKSAQDVLERVDWRTPHKVDGTDFTQEQMLYYLLVYNQCSLIPAQKPGKALNIALRNDPEFARAFQCPAESQMSQRVSCIGK
;
A
#
# COMPACT_ATOMS: atom_id res chain seq x y z
N MET A 1 65.39 -10.02 -18.78
CA MET A 1 65.49 -10.28 -20.23
C MET A 1 64.06 -10.35 -20.73
N THR A 2 63.45 -9.18 -20.99
CA THR A 2 63.36 -8.44 -22.28
C THR A 2 62.12 -8.91 -23.04
N ASP A 3 61.14 -8.14 -23.52
CA ASP A 3 60.80 -6.70 -23.57
C ASP A 3 59.27 -6.66 -23.87
N ALA A 4 58.46 -5.79 -23.25
CA ALA A 4 57.95 -4.51 -23.80
C ALA A 4 57.85 -4.38 -25.33
N GLU A 5 56.63 -4.24 -25.87
CA GLU A 5 56.29 -3.15 -26.81
C GLU A 5 54.78 -3.00 -27.09
N LYS A 6 54.46 -1.82 -27.61
CA LYS A 6 53.24 -1.00 -27.48
C LYS A 6 52.43 -0.99 -28.81
N PRO A 7 51.42 -0.10 -29.02
CA PRO A 7 50.14 -0.43 -29.65
C PRO A 7 50.00 0.08 -31.10
N THR A 8 48.90 -0.30 -31.75
CA THR A 8 48.47 0.25 -33.06
C THR A 8 47.09 0.93 -32.98
N THR A 9 47.10 2.16 -33.48
CA THR A 9 46.04 3.04 -34.05
C THR A 9 44.98 2.26 -34.85
N GLY A 10 43.69 2.59 -34.93
CA GLY A 10 42.98 3.86 -35.04
C GLY A 10 42.10 3.84 -36.31
N LYS A 11 40.79 4.17 -36.18
CA LYS A 11 39.80 4.64 -37.20
C LYS A 11 38.38 4.50 -36.59
N GLU A 12 37.68 5.55 -36.16
CA GLU A 12 36.91 6.58 -36.90
C GLU A 12 35.84 6.05 -37.87
N ALA A 13 34.56 6.24 -37.49
CA ALA A 13 33.35 6.46 -38.31
C ALA A 13 32.21 6.80 -37.32
N ASP A 14 31.87 8.06 -37.12
CA ASP A 14 30.89 8.88 -37.87
C ASP A 14 29.49 8.85 -37.24
N ALA A 15 29.16 9.97 -36.59
CA ALA A 15 27.84 10.33 -36.12
C ALA A 15 27.15 11.25 -37.14
N PRO A 16 25.84 11.13 -37.40
CA PRO A 16 25.13 12.13 -38.18
C PRO A 16 24.55 13.22 -37.28
N SER A 17 25.05 14.43 -37.50
CA SER A 17 24.49 15.71 -37.09
C SER A 17 23.53 16.27 -38.15
N HIS A 18 22.33 16.70 -37.76
CA HIS A 18 21.55 17.75 -38.44
C HIS A 18 20.71 18.47 -37.36
N CYS A 19 21.07 19.70 -36.94
CA CYS A 19 20.74 20.99 -37.56
C CYS A 19 19.24 21.26 -37.74
N CYS A 20 18.66 22.03 -36.82
CA CYS A 20 17.80 23.17 -37.13
C CYS A 20 17.92 24.22 -36.02
N SER A 21 18.64 25.30 -36.36
CA SER A 21 18.63 26.59 -35.68
C SER A 21 17.36 27.34 -36.06
N GLY A 22 16.66 27.90 -35.07
CA GLY A 22 15.51 28.76 -35.24
C GLY A 22 15.50 29.85 -34.19
N ASN A 23 16.23 30.93 -34.46
CA ASN A 23 16.13 32.22 -33.79
C ASN A 23 14.68 32.73 -33.84
N ASN A 24 14.15 33.26 -32.73
CA ASN A 24 13.15 34.33 -32.76
C ASN A 24 13.16 35.14 -31.46
N ASN A 25 13.74 36.34 -31.57
CA ASN A 25 13.48 37.48 -30.69
C ASN A 25 12.08 38.04 -31.01
N ALA A 26 11.23 38.22 -30.00
CA ALA A 26 10.11 39.16 -30.00
C ALA A 26 9.76 39.47 -28.53
N ALA A 27 10.26 40.57 -27.98
CA ALA A 27 9.54 41.84 -27.86
C ALA A 27 8.32 41.78 -26.90
N LEU A 28 8.48 42.42 -25.74
CA LEU A 28 7.40 42.81 -24.82
C LEU A 28 6.32 43.62 -25.56
N PRO A 29 5.07 43.57 -25.07
CA PRO A 29 4.23 44.76 -25.05
C PRO A 29 3.94 45.23 -23.63
N THR A 30 4.07 46.54 -23.52
CA THR A 30 3.72 47.46 -22.45
C THR A 30 2.27 47.39 -21.99
N ALA A 31 2.10 47.78 -20.73
CA ALA A 31 0.85 48.07 -20.04
C ALA A 31 -0.12 48.97 -20.83
N SER A 32 -1.42 48.72 -20.65
CA SER A 32 -2.41 49.79 -20.73
C SER A 32 -3.58 49.57 -19.75
N LYS A 33 -4.03 50.69 -19.20
CA LYS A 33 -4.99 50.91 -18.12
C LYS A 33 -6.41 50.52 -18.51
N VAL A 34 -7.18 49.92 -17.58
CA VAL A 34 -8.63 50.12 -17.48
C VAL A 34 -9.04 50.19 -16.00
N SER A 35 -9.80 51.23 -15.68
CA SER A 35 -10.30 51.67 -14.36
C SER A 35 -11.38 50.75 -13.76
N PRO A 36 -11.66 50.87 -12.44
CA PRO A 36 -12.62 50.02 -11.73
C PRO A 36 -14.06 50.53 -11.89
N VAL A 37 -15.03 49.61 -11.98
CA VAL A 37 -16.46 49.90 -11.86
C VAL A 37 -16.90 49.57 -10.44
N GLU A 38 -17.35 50.60 -9.73
CA GLU A 38 -18.07 50.54 -8.47
C GLU A 38 -19.40 49.76 -8.63
N VAL A 39 -19.71 48.87 -7.69
CA VAL A 39 -21.11 48.48 -7.43
C VAL A 39 -21.42 48.72 -5.95
N SER A 40 -22.22 49.75 -5.78
CA SER A 40 -22.83 50.29 -4.57
C SER A 40 -23.65 49.26 -3.79
N THR A 41 -23.47 49.29 -2.49
CA THR A 41 -24.41 48.80 -1.47
C THR A 41 -25.76 49.53 -1.56
N LYS A 42 -26.87 48.81 -1.41
CA LYS A 42 -28.15 49.38 -0.96
C LYS A 42 -28.91 48.39 -0.09
N LYS A 43 -28.94 48.70 1.22
CA LYS A 43 -29.96 48.27 2.18
C LYS A 43 -31.27 49.02 1.86
N SER A 44 -32.41 48.37 2.03
CA SER A 44 -33.68 49.04 2.27
C SER A 44 -34.54 48.23 3.24
N HIS A 45 -34.69 48.76 4.45
CA HIS A 45 -35.81 48.55 5.35
C HIS A 45 -37.06 49.23 4.77
N CYS A 46 -38.23 48.63 4.98
CA CYS A 46 -39.50 49.32 5.22
C CYS A 46 -40.32 48.51 6.24
N ASP A 47 -40.50 49.09 7.42
CA ASP A 47 -41.64 48.88 8.33
C ASP A 47 -42.86 49.69 7.85
N VAL A 48 -43.97 49.60 8.61
CA VAL A 48 -45.26 50.35 8.57
C VAL A 48 -46.37 49.52 7.89
N SER A 49 -47.57 49.25 8.45
CA SER A 49 -48.29 49.68 9.67
C SER A 49 -49.52 48.79 9.90
N ASP A 50 -50.01 48.76 11.14
CA ASP A 50 -51.39 48.41 11.53
C ASP A 50 -52.46 49.23 10.79
N GLY A 51 -53.65 48.63 10.61
CA GLY A 51 -54.86 49.30 10.14
C GLY A 51 -56.09 48.38 10.13
N ASP A 52 -57.10 48.76 10.92
CA ASP A 52 -58.28 48.01 11.33
C ASP A 52 -59.25 47.50 10.24
N VAL A 53 -59.78 46.31 10.56
CA VAL A 53 -61.15 45.76 10.41
C VAL A 53 -62.16 46.48 9.49
N LYS A 54 -62.66 45.73 8.49
CA LYS A 54 -64.10 45.67 8.21
C LYS A 54 -64.54 44.25 7.84
N ALA A 55 -65.38 43.69 8.68
CA ALA A 55 -66.02 42.40 8.50
C ALA A 55 -67.00 42.40 7.32
N ILE A 56 -66.85 41.44 6.42
CA ILE A 56 -67.92 41.00 5.52
C ILE A 56 -68.29 39.57 5.95
N SER A 57 -69.40 39.49 6.68
CA SER A 57 -70.08 38.25 7.00
C SER A 57 -70.76 37.72 5.73
N VAL A 58 -70.28 36.61 5.19
CA VAL A 58 -71.07 35.75 4.29
C VAL A 58 -71.21 34.38 4.94
N LYS A 59 -72.45 34.09 5.33
CA LYS A 59 -72.92 32.77 5.75
C LYS A 59 -73.10 31.88 4.51
N ALA A 60 -72.90 30.57 4.74
CA ALA A 60 -73.21 29.40 3.92
C ALA A 60 -71.97 28.80 3.21
N GLY A 61 -71.70 27.51 3.31
CA GLY A 61 -72.43 26.41 3.95
C GLY A 61 -71.68 25.10 3.73
N LYS A 62 -71.73 24.22 4.74
CA LYS A 62 -71.59 22.74 4.74
C LYS A 62 -70.61 22.03 3.77
N SER A 63 -69.62 22.72 3.20
CA SER A 63 -68.64 22.13 2.26
C SER A 63 -67.21 22.15 2.81
N ALA A 64 -66.95 22.91 3.87
CA ALA A 64 -65.61 23.03 4.48
C ALA A 64 -65.16 21.74 5.19
N LEU A 65 -66.09 20.94 5.73
CA LEU A 65 -65.78 19.65 6.35
C LEU A 65 -65.39 18.57 5.33
N PHE A 66 -65.95 18.65 4.11
CA PHE A 66 -65.61 17.71 3.04
C PHE A 66 -64.27 18.05 2.38
N ILE A 67 -64.01 19.35 2.15
CA ILE A 67 -62.73 19.81 1.58
C ILE A 67 -61.58 19.61 2.59
N GLY A 68 -61.85 19.87 3.89
CA GLY A 68 -60.90 19.58 4.96
C GLY A 68 -60.55 18.10 5.03
N GLY A 69 -61.54 17.22 5.05
CA GLY A 69 -61.32 15.76 5.07
C GLY A 69 -60.60 15.23 3.82
N LEU A 70 -60.91 15.78 2.64
CA LEU A 70 -60.24 15.39 1.40
C LEU A 70 -58.77 15.83 1.40
N ALA A 71 -58.46 17.03 1.91
CA ALA A 71 -57.10 17.53 2.03
C ALA A 71 -56.27 16.68 3.01
N THR A 72 -56.83 16.31 4.17
CA THR A 72 -56.13 15.44 5.12
C THR A 72 -55.90 14.05 4.56
N LEU A 73 -56.90 13.48 3.87
CA LEU A 73 -56.77 12.18 3.22
C LEU A 73 -55.71 12.20 2.12
N LEU A 74 -55.68 13.24 1.28
CA LEU A 74 -54.67 13.39 0.24
C LEU A 74 -53.27 13.52 0.85
N THR A 75 -53.14 14.26 1.96
CA THR A 75 -51.86 14.43 2.66
C THR A 75 -51.37 13.11 3.26
N ILE A 76 -52.28 12.30 3.83
CA ILE A 76 -51.95 10.96 4.34
C ILE A 76 -51.56 10.02 3.20
N ILE A 77 -52.26 10.05 2.07
CA ILE A 77 -51.94 9.22 0.89
C ILE A 77 -50.57 9.62 0.32
N VAL A 78 -50.28 10.92 0.22
CA VAL A 78 -48.98 11.42 -0.25
C VAL A 78 -47.86 11.03 0.72
N LEU A 79 -48.07 11.16 2.03
CA LEU A 79 -47.10 10.71 3.04
C LEU A 79 -46.89 9.20 3.03
N ALA A 80 -47.96 8.41 2.85
CA ALA A 80 -47.85 6.95 2.73
C ALA A 80 -47.14 6.54 1.44
N LEU A 81 -47.41 7.21 0.32
CA LEU A 81 -46.71 6.98 -0.94
C LEU A 81 -45.25 7.39 -0.85
N LEU A 82 -44.93 8.52 -0.21
CA LEU A 82 -43.55 8.94 0.06
C LEU A 82 -42.85 7.96 1.01
N PHE A 83 -43.52 7.47 2.05
CA PHE A 83 -42.97 6.46 2.95
C PHE A 83 -42.71 5.14 2.20
N VAL A 84 -43.60 4.72 1.29
CA VAL A 84 -43.40 3.55 0.43
C VAL A 84 -42.33 3.79 -0.63
N PHE A 85 -42.16 5.01 -1.15
CA PHE A 85 -41.10 5.32 -2.12
C PHE A 85 -39.72 5.48 -1.48
N VAL A 86 -39.66 6.08 -0.30
CA VAL A 86 -38.43 6.30 0.47
C VAL A 86 -37.97 5.02 1.17
N ASN A 87 -38.92 4.20 1.66
CA ASN A 87 -38.63 2.91 2.31
C ASN A 87 -38.90 1.68 1.43
N ARG A 88 -39.16 1.85 0.13
CA ARG A 88 -39.00 0.71 -0.78
C ARG A 88 -37.53 0.33 -0.68
N PRO A 89 -37.17 -0.88 -0.20
CA PRO A 89 -35.84 -1.38 -0.49
C PRO A 89 -35.71 -1.25 -2.01
N ARG A 90 -34.65 -0.61 -2.48
CA ARG A 90 -34.28 -0.68 -3.90
C ARG A 90 -34.00 -2.14 -4.20
N ALA A 91 -35.06 -2.92 -4.42
CA ALA A 91 -35.00 -4.11 -5.21
C ALA A 91 -34.68 -3.56 -6.59
N HIS A 92 -33.38 -3.50 -6.89
CA HIS A 92 -32.91 -3.46 -8.26
C HIS A 92 -33.72 -4.53 -8.98
N ALA A 93 -34.59 -4.11 -9.88
CA ALA A 93 -35.19 -5.01 -10.84
C ALA A 93 -34.01 -5.60 -11.61
N ILE A 94 -33.62 -6.82 -11.21
CA ILE A 94 -32.75 -7.68 -11.98
C ILE A 94 -33.55 -7.93 -13.24
N THR A 95 -33.22 -7.18 -14.28
CA THR A 95 -33.70 -7.45 -15.62
C THR A 95 -33.12 -8.80 -16.00
N GLU A 96 -33.98 -9.81 -16.10
CA GLU A 96 -33.71 -11.06 -16.79
C GLU A 96 -33.46 -10.75 -18.27
N LYS A 97 -32.25 -10.32 -18.56
CA LYS A 97 -31.57 -10.62 -19.82
C LYS A 97 -30.19 -11.10 -19.43
N GLY A 98 -29.84 -12.30 -19.86
CA GLY A 98 -28.52 -12.88 -19.71
C GLY A 98 -27.49 -12.13 -20.56
N GLU A 99 -27.25 -10.87 -20.20
CA GLU A 99 -26.24 -10.00 -20.79
C GLU A 99 -24.97 -10.10 -19.93
N PHE A 100 -23.82 -10.22 -20.58
CA PHE A 100 -22.56 -9.86 -19.96
C PHE A 100 -22.66 -8.39 -19.51
N CYS A 101 -22.56 -8.14 -18.19
CA CYS A 101 -22.55 -6.77 -17.66
C CYS A 101 -21.27 -5.99 -18.04
N CYS A 102 -20.40 -6.57 -18.90
CA CYS A 102 -19.00 -6.19 -18.98
C CYS A 102 -18.41 -6.27 -20.40
N GLU A 103 -19.19 -6.02 -21.45
CA GLU A 103 -18.61 -5.74 -22.78
C GLU A 103 -17.47 -4.69 -22.66
N THR A 104 -17.67 -3.67 -21.82
CA THR A 104 -16.66 -2.66 -21.50
C THR A 104 -15.39 -3.22 -20.88
N GLU A 105 -15.47 -4.23 -20.02
CA GLU A 105 -14.30 -4.78 -19.31
C GLU A 105 -13.54 -5.78 -20.16
N ALA A 106 -14.28 -6.62 -20.89
CA ALA A 106 -13.69 -7.50 -21.89
C ALA A 106 -12.98 -6.65 -22.96
N ARG A 107 -13.60 -5.57 -23.45
CA ARG A 107 -12.93 -4.58 -24.31
C ARG A 107 -11.73 -3.91 -23.65
N GLN A 108 -11.76 -3.62 -22.34
CA GLN A 108 -10.62 -3.03 -21.64
C GLN A 108 -9.43 -3.99 -21.61
N VAL A 109 -9.63 -5.27 -21.28
CA VAL A 109 -8.57 -6.29 -21.34
C VAL A 109 -8.03 -6.37 -22.77
N MET A 110 -8.92 -6.40 -23.76
CA MET A 110 -8.53 -6.48 -25.18
C MET A 110 -7.82 -5.24 -25.71
N ALA A 111 -8.11 -4.06 -25.17
CA ALA A 111 -7.42 -2.83 -25.57
C ALA A 111 -5.94 -2.82 -25.13
N VAL A 112 -5.51 -3.76 -24.28
CA VAL A 112 -4.15 -3.78 -23.73
C VAL A 112 -3.30 -4.97 -24.19
N ILE A 113 -3.86 -5.93 -24.93
CA ILE A 113 -3.10 -7.11 -25.35
C ILE A 113 -2.11 -6.77 -26.46
N ASN A 114 -1.03 -7.54 -26.51
CA ASN A 114 -0.06 -7.56 -27.59
C ASN A 114 -0.46 -8.56 -28.68
N ALA A 115 -1.25 -8.11 -29.64
CA ALA A 115 -1.61 -8.95 -30.78
C ALA A 115 -0.40 -9.37 -31.66
N SER A 116 0.79 -8.79 -31.45
CA SER A 116 2.00 -9.18 -32.19
C SER A 116 2.72 -10.41 -31.64
N VAL A 117 2.37 -10.86 -30.43
CA VAL A 117 2.92 -12.07 -29.80
C VAL A 117 1.86 -13.15 -29.81
N ASP A 118 2.21 -14.35 -30.27
CA ASP A 118 1.28 -15.48 -30.27
C ASP A 118 1.05 -15.97 -28.82
N THR A 119 -0.22 -16.24 -28.47
CA THR A 119 -0.61 -16.78 -27.16
C THR A 119 0.11 -18.07 -26.78
N CYS A 120 0.54 -18.85 -27.79
CA CYS A 120 1.20 -20.13 -27.64
C CYS A 120 2.73 -20.03 -27.58
N ASP A 121 3.31 -18.84 -27.81
CA ASP A 121 4.74 -18.56 -27.69
C ASP A 121 5.08 -17.96 -26.32
N ASP A 122 4.43 -16.83 -25.96
CA ASP A 122 4.56 -16.21 -24.65
C ASP A 122 3.24 -15.53 -24.25
N PHE A 123 2.45 -16.24 -23.43
CA PHE A 123 1.13 -15.74 -23.02
C PHE A 123 1.22 -14.54 -22.09
N TYR A 124 2.20 -14.48 -21.19
CA TYR A 124 2.42 -13.31 -20.33
C TYR A 124 2.73 -12.06 -21.15
N GLU A 125 3.63 -12.14 -22.11
CA GLU A 125 3.97 -11.04 -23.01
C GLU A 125 2.77 -10.62 -23.87
N HIS A 126 2.03 -11.61 -24.39
CA HIS A 126 0.78 -11.39 -25.12
C HIS A 126 -0.24 -10.58 -24.30
N VAL A 127 -0.39 -10.85 -23.00
CA VAL A 127 -1.39 -10.15 -22.17
C VAL A 127 -0.87 -8.85 -21.57
N CYS A 128 0.41 -8.80 -21.17
CA CYS A 128 0.94 -7.73 -20.32
C CYS A 128 1.80 -6.67 -21.04
N MET A 129 2.30 -6.90 -22.26
CA MET A 129 3.24 -5.99 -22.93
C MET A 129 2.65 -5.36 -24.19
N ARG A 130 2.02 -4.18 -24.14
CA ARG A 130 1.50 -3.55 -25.38
C ARG A 130 2.63 -3.31 -26.39
N ALA A 131 2.35 -3.46 -27.68
CA ALA A 131 3.31 -3.12 -28.75
C ALA A 131 3.82 -1.65 -28.69
N ALA A 132 2.99 -0.72 -28.18
CA ALA A 132 3.38 0.68 -27.95
C ALA A 132 4.24 0.91 -26.69
N ASP A 133 4.31 -0.07 -25.78
CA ASP A 133 5.11 -0.01 -24.55
C ASP A 133 6.55 -0.53 -24.74
N ILE A 134 6.88 -1.09 -25.91
CA ILE A 134 8.25 -1.53 -26.25
C ILE A 134 9.20 -0.31 -26.37
N GLU A 135 8.67 0.87 -26.74
CA GLU A 135 9.42 2.14 -26.73
C GLU A 135 9.07 3.05 -25.54
N SER A 136 8.02 2.73 -24.76
CA SER A 136 7.53 3.59 -23.69
C SER A 136 7.46 2.79 -22.37
N THR A 137 8.38 3.10 -21.47
CA THR A 137 8.39 2.62 -20.07
C THR A 137 7.22 3.15 -19.22
N TYR A 138 6.17 3.73 -19.83
CA TYR A 138 5.31 4.71 -19.18
C TYR A 138 3.83 4.31 -18.99
N VAL A 139 3.21 3.44 -19.79
CA VAL A 139 1.72 3.46 -19.85
C VAL A 139 1.01 2.49 -18.90
N SER A 140 1.57 1.31 -18.60
CA SER A 140 0.88 0.32 -17.72
C SER A 140 0.69 0.78 -16.26
N PRO A 141 1.71 1.39 -15.59
CA PRO A 141 1.52 1.97 -14.26
C PRO A 141 0.59 3.18 -14.30
N MET A 142 0.67 4.03 -15.32
CA MET A 142 -0.08 5.29 -15.38
C MET A 142 -1.60 5.10 -15.52
N PHE A 143 -2.09 4.04 -16.17
CA PHE A 143 -3.53 3.81 -16.31
C PHE A 143 -4.18 3.36 -15.00
N LYS A 144 -3.57 2.40 -14.27
CA LYS A 144 -4.03 1.98 -12.94
C LYS A 144 -4.04 3.16 -11.97
N VAL A 145 -3.19 4.15 -12.23
CA VAL A 145 -2.96 5.22 -11.29
C VAL A 145 -3.73 6.51 -11.59
N ALA A 146 -3.99 6.81 -12.85
CA ALA A 146 -4.94 7.87 -13.22
C ALA A 146 -6.36 7.50 -12.76
N ILE A 147 -6.75 6.22 -12.82
CA ILE A 147 -7.99 5.72 -12.22
C ILE A 147 -7.94 5.87 -10.71
N TYR A 148 -6.85 5.44 -10.07
CA TYR A 148 -6.64 5.55 -8.62
C TYR A 148 -6.76 6.99 -8.10
N TRP A 149 -6.05 7.97 -8.68
CA TRP A 149 -6.10 9.35 -8.21
C TRP A 149 -7.48 9.97 -8.45
N LYS A 150 -8.10 9.68 -9.60
CA LYS A 150 -9.45 10.15 -9.89
C LYS A 150 -10.48 9.52 -8.95
N GLU A 151 -10.30 8.25 -8.57
CA GLU A 151 -11.12 7.57 -7.57
C GLU A 151 -10.93 8.16 -6.16
N VAL A 152 -9.70 8.41 -5.75
CA VAL A 152 -9.38 9.07 -4.46
C VAL A 152 -9.92 10.50 -4.41
N GLU A 153 -9.76 11.29 -5.48
CA GLU A 153 -10.28 12.65 -5.60
C GLU A 153 -11.82 12.69 -5.63
N MET A 154 -12.45 11.79 -6.38
CA MET A 154 -13.93 11.72 -6.47
C MET A 154 -14.56 11.20 -5.17
N MET A 155 -13.82 10.49 -4.32
CA MET A 155 -14.37 9.79 -3.14
C MET A 155 -13.85 10.30 -1.80
N GLY A 156 -12.95 11.28 -1.77
CA GLY A 156 -12.51 12.03 -0.59
C GLY A 156 -13.62 12.75 0.20
N SER A 157 -14.89 12.65 -0.24
CA SER A 157 -16.09 13.10 0.47
C SER A 157 -16.76 12.02 1.34
N GLY A 158 -16.27 10.78 1.33
CA GLY A 158 -16.95 9.59 1.88
C GLY A 158 -16.76 9.33 3.37
N GLY A 159 -17.17 10.24 4.26
CA GLY A 159 -17.59 9.96 5.66
C GLY A 159 -16.65 9.25 6.67
N THR A 160 -15.50 8.70 6.29
CA THR A 160 -14.58 7.96 7.18
C THR A 160 -13.42 8.83 7.69
N PRO A 161 -12.87 8.57 8.89
CA PRO A 161 -11.69 9.27 9.40
C PRO A 161 -10.49 9.27 8.44
N ALA A 162 -10.17 8.11 7.85
CA ALA A 162 -9.05 7.98 6.91
C ALA A 162 -9.28 8.73 5.59
N GLY A 163 -10.50 8.66 5.03
CA GLY A 163 -10.85 9.42 3.83
C GLY A 163 -10.82 10.93 4.07
N ARG A 164 -11.31 11.40 5.23
CA ARG A 164 -11.18 12.81 5.64
C ARG A 164 -9.72 13.24 5.76
N LEU A 165 -8.87 12.37 6.30
CA LEU A 165 -7.44 12.63 6.44
C LEU A 165 -6.73 12.75 5.09
N ILE A 166 -6.98 11.83 4.17
CA ILE A 166 -6.43 11.90 2.80
C ILE A 166 -6.94 13.15 2.07
N SER A 167 -8.22 13.48 2.24
CA SER A 167 -8.82 14.69 1.69
C SER A 167 -8.19 15.97 2.25
N ALA A 168 -7.87 16.00 3.55
CA ALA A 168 -7.15 17.11 4.18
C ALA A 168 -5.68 17.20 3.72
N LEU A 169 -5.03 16.07 3.45
CA LEU A 169 -3.67 16.02 2.92
C LEU A 169 -3.60 16.48 1.45
N SER A 170 -4.63 16.24 0.66
CA SER A 170 -4.59 16.50 -0.80
C SER A 170 -4.22 17.97 -1.16
N PRO A 171 -4.82 19.01 -0.56
CA PRO A 171 -4.44 20.40 -0.84
C PRO A 171 -2.99 20.74 -0.46
N VAL A 172 -2.50 20.24 0.68
CA VAL A 172 -1.13 20.52 1.16
C VAL A 172 -0.08 19.71 0.39
N LEU A 173 -0.48 18.58 -0.21
CA LEU A 173 0.32 17.80 -1.13
C LEU A 173 0.27 18.32 -2.59
N SER A 174 -0.28 19.51 -2.82
CA SER A 174 -0.21 20.15 -4.14
C SER A 174 1.20 20.68 -4.42
N PRO A 175 1.74 20.53 -5.66
CA PRO A 175 3.09 20.99 -5.98
C PRO A 175 3.38 22.46 -5.60
N ALA A 176 2.35 23.31 -5.64
CA ALA A 176 2.46 24.73 -5.32
C ALA A 176 2.68 25.02 -3.83
N GLU A 177 2.05 24.26 -2.93
CA GLU A 177 2.23 24.41 -1.48
C GLU A 177 3.49 23.68 -1.00
N LEU A 178 3.78 22.53 -1.60
CA LEU A 178 4.97 21.74 -1.30
C LEU A 178 6.29 22.50 -1.56
N LEU A 179 6.37 23.34 -2.60
CA LEU A 179 7.55 24.18 -2.85
C LEU A 179 7.75 25.31 -1.83
N LYS A 180 6.70 25.69 -1.10
CA LYS A 180 6.75 26.75 -0.09
C LYS A 180 7.01 26.22 1.32
N GLU A 181 6.57 25.00 1.62
CA GLU A 181 6.43 24.54 3.01
C GLU A 181 7.43 23.45 3.46
N THR A 182 8.37 23.02 2.59
CA THR A 182 9.42 22.06 2.97
C THR A 182 10.56 22.65 3.82
N ASP A 183 10.42 23.86 4.36
CA ASP A 183 11.43 24.49 5.22
C ASP A 183 11.68 23.65 6.49
N VAL A 184 12.95 23.54 6.88
CA VAL A 184 13.36 22.90 8.12
C VAL A 184 12.76 23.61 9.33
N ALA A 185 12.55 24.93 9.27
CA ALA A 185 11.89 25.68 10.35
C ALA A 185 10.46 25.17 10.62
N ASN A 186 9.66 24.96 9.57
CA ASN A 186 8.29 24.46 9.69
C ASN A 186 8.25 23.04 10.27
N PHE A 187 9.14 22.15 9.81
CA PHE A 187 9.26 20.81 10.39
C PHE A 187 9.78 20.83 11.82
N THR A 188 10.66 21.77 12.15
CA THR A 188 11.13 21.95 13.54
C THR A 188 9.98 22.37 14.44
N ALA A 189 9.19 23.36 14.03
CA ALA A 189 8.01 23.81 14.77
C ALA A 189 7.00 22.67 14.96
N ALA A 190 6.71 21.93 13.88
CA ALA A 190 5.78 20.81 13.92
C ALA A 190 6.27 19.67 14.84
N ILE A 191 7.56 19.36 14.86
CA ILE A 191 8.13 18.36 15.78
C ILE A 191 8.06 18.84 17.24
N VAL A 192 8.37 20.11 17.49
CA VAL A 192 8.29 20.72 18.84
C VAL A 192 6.86 20.63 19.37
N GLU A 193 5.87 20.90 18.52
CA GLU A 193 4.45 20.86 18.90
C GLU A 193 3.92 19.43 19.07
N ALA A 194 4.31 18.52 18.19
CA ALA A 194 3.70 17.19 18.11
C ALA A 194 4.31 16.15 19.06
N ALA A 195 5.60 16.27 19.42
CA ALA A 195 6.29 15.26 20.21
C ALA A 195 5.90 15.34 21.70
N GLU A 196 5.28 14.28 22.23
CA GLU A 196 4.91 14.20 23.64
C GLU A 196 6.16 14.21 24.55
N HIS A 197 7.23 13.55 24.10
CA HIS A 197 8.50 13.46 24.82
C HIS A 197 9.54 14.45 24.27
N PHE A 198 9.09 15.64 23.86
CA PHE A 198 10.00 16.67 23.35
C PHE A 198 11.13 16.97 24.35
N PRO A 199 12.41 16.83 23.95
CA PRO A 199 13.54 17.03 24.85
C PRO A 199 13.67 18.52 25.22
N GLY A 200 13.62 18.82 26.51
CA GLY A 200 13.90 20.17 27.02
C GLY A 200 15.37 20.58 26.89
N ALA A 201 15.69 21.82 27.27
CA ALA A 201 17.06 22.34 27.21
C ALA A 201 18.06 21.53 28.05
N ALA A 202 17.59 20.92 29.14
CA ALA A 202 18.30 19.93 29.93
C ALA A 202 17.54 18.60 29.90
N THR A 203 18.09 17.58 29.23
CA THR A 203 17.37 16.33 28.95
C THR A 203 18.17 15.11 29.38
N LYS A 204 17.50 14.18 30.09
CA LYS A 204 18.09 12.89 30.47
C LYS A 204 18.15 11.92 29.28
N ALA A 205 19.05 10.94 29.33
CA ALA A 205 19.18 9.93 28.28
C ALA A 205 17.85 9.22 27.94
N SER A 206 17.03 8.90 28.95
CA SER A 206 15.74 8.23 28.75
C SER A 206 14.77 9.06 27.90
N ALA A 207 14.69 10.37 28.13
CA ALA A 207 13.85 11.27 27.34
C ALA A 207 14.34 11.42 25.88
N LEU A 208 15.66 11.45 25.65
CA LEU A 208 16.21 11.42 24.28
C LEU A 208 15.88 10.11 23.55
N VAL A 209 16.00 8.97 24.24
CA VAL A 209 15.66 7.67 23.64
C VAL A 209 14.17 7.56 23.38
N ALA A 210 13.31 8.06 24.28
CA ALA A 210 11.87 8.13 24.08
C ALA A 210 11.53 8.99 22.85
N PHE A 211 12.12 10.18 22.72
CA PHE A 211 11.99 11.03 21.54
C PHE A 211 12.41 10.31 20.25
N PHE A 212 13.55 9.61 20.25
CA PHE A 212 13.99 8.86 19.07
C PHE A 212 13.06 7.70 18.70
N ALA A 213 12.54 6.98 19.69
CA ALA A 213 11.56 5.92 19.49
C ALA A 213 10.24 6.49 18.95
N GLU A 214 9.75 7.59 19.52
CA GLU A 214 8.54 8.29 19.10
C GLU A 214 8.66 8.75 17.64
N MET A 215 9.72 9.50 17.30
CA MET A 215 9.98 9.96 15.94
C MET A 215 10.09 8.79 14.94
N SER A 216 10.81 7.73 15.29
CA SER A 216 11.02 6.58 14.40
C SER A 216 9.78 5.72 14.21
N LEU A 217 8.99 5.49 15.27
CA LEU A 217 7.92 4.50 15.29
C LEU A 217 6.54 5.12 15.11
N VAL A 218 6.28 6.27 15.75
CA VAL A 218 5.02 7.03 15.65
C VAL A 218 5.00 7.85 14.38
N PHE A 219 6.00 8.72 14.20
CA PHE A 219 6.04 9.66 13.08
C PHE A 219 6.79 9.15 11.85
N LYS A 220 7.42 7.97 11.92
CA LYS A 220 8.22 7.40 10.83
C LYS A 220 9.29 8.35 10.28
N VAL A 221 9.80 9.26 11.11
CA VAL A 221 10.86 10.21 10.74
C VAL A 221 12.22 9.62 11.09
N PRO A 222 13.19 9.60 10.15
CA PRO A 222 14.56 9.18 10.46
C PRO A 222 15.21 10.09 11.52
N THR A 223 15.79 9.49 12.54
CA THR A 223 16.54 10.19 13.60
C THR A 223 18.00 9.73 13.64
N LEU A 224 18.77 10.31 14.58
CA LEU A 224 20.13 9.86 14.89
C LEU A 224 20.19 8.41 15.40
N VAL A 225 19.12 7.95 16.08
CA VAL A 225 18.96 6.57 16.57
C VAL A 225 17.63 6.03 16.05
N SER A 226 17.67 5.36 14.89
CA SER A 226 16.45 4.86 14.25
C SER A 226 16.01 3.52 14.83
N PHE A 227 14.72 3.42 15.14
CA PHE A 227 14.04 2.18 15.51
C PHE A 227 13.32 1.61 14.30
N SER A 228 13.55 0.34 13.97
CA SER A 228 12.89 -0.31 12.83
C SER A 228 12.65 -1.80 13.11
N PHE A 229 11.63 -2.38 12.51
CA PHE A 229 11.38 -3.82 12.61
C PHE A 229 11.96 -4.54 11.40
N SER A 230 12.69 -5.63 11.62
CA SER A 230 13.09 -6.53 10.53
C SER A 230 12.31 -7.83 10.59
N ALA A 231 11.73 -8.27 9.46
CA ALA A 231 11.34 -9.67 9.31
C ALA A 231 12.60 -10.52 9.30
N LYS A 232 12.58 -11.71 9.91
CA LYS A 232 13.64 -12.69 9.64
C LYS A 232 13.50 -13.18 8.21
N GLU A 233 14.62 -13.21 7.49
CA GLU A 233 14.77 -14.03 6.29
C GLU A 233 14.53 -15.50 6.69
N SER A 234 13.42 -16.07 6.22
CA SER A 234 13.03 -17.48 6.33
C SER A 234 12.78 -18.06 7.75
N GLY A 235 11.52 -18.38 8.06
CA GLY A 235 11.17 -19.55 8.88
C GLY A 235 11.20 -19.44 10.41
N ALA A 236 11.28 -18.25 11.02
CA ALA A 236 11.06 -18.09 12.46
C ALA A 236 10.04 -16.98 12.75
N PRO A 237 9.08 -17.19 13.69
CA PRO A 237 7.94 -16.30 13.90
C PRO A 237 8.27 -14.98 14.63
N ALA A 238 9.49 -14.78 15.14
CA ALA A 238 9.80 -13.65 16.02
C ALA A 238 10.30 -12.43 15.25
N THR A 239 9.58 -11.30 15.34
CA THR A 239 10.02 -9.97 14.90
C THR A 239 11.25 -9.51 15.71
N THR A 240 12.23 -8.93 15.04
CA THR A 240 13.41 -8.32 15.67
C THR A 240 13.31 -6.80 15.60
N LEU A 241 13.51 -6.11 16.72
CA LEU A 241 13.70 -4.67 16.74
C LEU A 241 15.15 -4.36 16.41
N ARG A 242 15.37 -3.55 15.38
CA ARG A 242 16.66 -3.09 14.90
C ARG A 242 16.88 -1.63 15.31
N LEU A 243 18.03 -1.39 15.94
CA LEU A 243 18.52 -0.06 16.30
C LEU A 243 19.73 0.27 15.45
N ALA A 244 19.74 1.47 14.86
CA ALA A 244 20.82 1.92 14.01
C ALA A 244 21.14 3.39 14.21
N ARG A 245 22.44 3.70 14.21
CA ARG A 245 22.96 5.05 14.25
C ARG A 245 22.95 5.68 12.86
N ARG A 246 22.67 6.98 12.80
CA ARG A 246 22.85 7.83 11.62
C ARG A 246 23.47 9.15 12.04
N THR A 247 24.60 9.54 11.45
CA THR A 247 25.26 10.85 11.72
C THR A 247 25.44 11.68 10.46
N ASP A 248 24.80 11.30 9.36
CA ASP A 248 24.88 11.90 8.03
C ASP A 248 23.99 13.16 7.87
N CYS A 249 23.85 13.99 8.90
CA CYS A 249 22.91 15.12 8.88
C CYS A 249 23.55 16.46 8.48
N PHE A 250 24.85 16.63 8.73
CA PHE A 250 25.56 17.92 8.54
C PHE A 250 26.76 17.85 7.58
N TYR A 251 26.91 16.77 6.81
CA TYR A 251 28.02 16.64 5.85
C TYR A 251 27.97 17.69 4.71
N GLU A 252 26.82 18.34 4.51
CA GLU A 252 26.59 19.38 3.48
C GLU A 252 26.27 20.76 4.09
N ALA A 253 26.58 21.00 5.37
CA ALA A 253 26.20 22.21 6.10
C ALA A 253 26.99 23.49 5.72
N GLU A 254 27.44 23.60 4.48
CA GLU A 254 28.06 24.84 3.97
C GLU A 254 27.02 25.96 3.76
N SER A 255 25.71 25.64 3.72
CA SER A 255 24.65 26.65 3.76
C SER A 255 24.12 26.84 5.19
N ASN A 256 24.46 27.96 5.83
CA ASN A 256 24.00 28.30 7.19
C ASN A 256 22.47 28.56 7.29
N ALA A 257 21.79 28.86 6.19
CA ALA A 257 20.43 29.39 6.21
C ALA A 257 19.37 28.47 6.85
N TRP A 258 19.37 27.17 6.52
CA TRP A 258 18.40 26.23 7.10
C TRP A 258 18.70 25.91 8.57
N VAL A 259 19.98 25.97 8.97
CA VAL A 259 20.40 25.78 10.36
C VAL A 259 19.91 26.95 11.19
N GLU A 260 20.09 28.17 10.68
CA GLU A 260 19.63 29.41 11.32
C GLU A 260 18.11 29.44 11.46
N SER A 261 17.35 29.12 10.40
CA SER A 261 15.88 29.12 10.43
C SER A 261 15.32 28.09 11.43
N GLY A 262 15.88 26.88 11.44
CA GLY A 262 15.50 25.86 12.42
C GLY A 262 15.91 26.22 13.85
N LEU A 263 17.09 26.81 14.05
CA LEU A 263 17.56 27.24 15.37
C LEU A 263 16.72 28.37 15.95
N GLU A 264 16.21 29.29 15.14
CA GLU A 264 15.32 30.35 15.61
C GLU A 264 14.09 29.78 16.32
N VAL A 265 13.39 28.85 15.65
CA VAL A 265 12.24 28.14 16.20
C VAL A 265 12.63 27.37 17.47
N LEU A 266 13.75 26.64 17.42
CA LEU A 266 14.14 25.76 18.50
C LEU A 266 14.66 26.51 19.73
N ASN A 267 15.38 27.61 19.53
CA ASN A 267 15.83 28.49 20.61
C ASN A 267 14.64 29.13 21.33
N ALA A 268 13.61 29.53 20.59
CA ALA A 268 12.36 30.02 21.16
C ALA A 268 11.68 28.94 22.01
N ALA A 269 11.55 27.72 21.49
CA ALA A 269 10.94 26.59 22.20
C ALA A 269 11.71 26.17 23.45
N LEU A 270 13.04 26.06 23.34
CA LEU A 270 13.92 25.63 24.43
C LEU A 270 14.24 26.75 25.43
N LYS A 271 13.92 28.01 25.09
CA LYS A 271 14.37 29.22 25.81
C LYS A 271 15.89 29.27 25.94
N THR A 272 16.57 29.04 24.82
CA THR A 272 18.05 29.00 24.74
C THR A 272 18.56 29.95 23.66
N ASN A 273 19.88 30.04 23.50
CA ASN A 273 20.51 30.88 22.49
C ASN A 273 21.67 30.12 21.82
N VAL A 274 21.36 28.94 21.27
CA VAL A 274 22.33 28.15 20.49
C VAL A 274 22.53 28.82 19.14
N THR A 275 23.79 29.10 18.82
CA THR A 275 24.17 29.67 17.53
C THR A 275 24.46 28.59 16.50
N ALA A 276 24.29 28.90 15.21
CA ALA A 276 24.66 27.99 14.11
C ALA A 276 26.12 27.54 14.20
N GLY A 277 27.04 28.45 14.58
CA GLY A 277 28.45 28.13 14.77
C GLY A 277 28.70 27.08 15.86
N GLN A 278 28.03 27.20 17.02
CA GLN A 278 28.12 26.19 18.09
C GLN A 278 27.57 24.84 17.64
N LEU A 279 26.43 24.84 16.94
CA LEU A 279 25.80 23.62 16.44
C LEU A 279 26.68 22.91 15.41
N VAL A 280 27.22 23.64 14.43
CA VAL A 280 28.12 23.08 13.40
C VAL A 280 29.41 22.56 14.03
N ALA A 281 29.99 23.27 15.00
CA ALA A 281 31.15 22.79 15.73
C ALA A 281 30.85 21.48 16.48
N TYR A 282 29.70 21.39 17.13
CA TYR A 282 29.27 20.17 17.80
C TYR A 282 28.98 19.02 16.81
N ALA A 283 28.31 19.30 15.69
CA ALA A 283 28.06 18.33 14.63
C ALA A 283 29.36 17.75 14.07
N LYS A 284 30.38 18.59 13.83
CA LYS A 284 31.73 18.17 13.43
C LYS A 284 32.38 17.28 14.49
N LYS A 285 32.28 17.64 15.78
CA LYS A 285 32.76 16.81 16.89
C LYS A 285 32.09 15.43 16.86
N VAL A 286 30.76 15.35 16.75
CA VAL A 286 30.00 14.09 16.65
C VAL A 286 30.41 13.28 15.42
N ALA A 287 30.58 13.91 14.26
CA ALA A 287 31.00 13.23 13.02
C ALA A 287 32.41 12.65 13.10
N VAL A 288 33.34 13.33 13.79
CA VAL A 288 34.70 12.83 14.03
C VAL A 288 34.70 11.70 15.06
N THR A 289 33.95 11.84 16.16
CA THR A 289 33.84 10.80 17.20
C THR A 289 33.19 9.54 16.64
N PHE A 290 32.18 9.70 15.78
CA PHE A 290 31.43 8.58 15.21
C PHE A 290 31.43 8.65 13.68
N PRO A 291 32.56 8.28 13.02
CA PRO A 291 32.69 8.39 11.58
C PRO A 291 31.74 7.44 10.84
N ASN A 292 31.30 7.87 9.65
CA ASN A 292 30.55 7.03 8.71
C ASN A 292 31.52 6.15 7.90
N VAL A 293 32.28 5.27 8.55
CA VAL A 293 33.15 4.32 7.84
C VAL A 293 32.28 3.22 7.21
N LYS A 294 32.68 2.69 6.03
CA LYS A 294 32.03 1.56 5.34
C LYS A 294 31.66 0.48 6.36
N MET A 295 30.38 0.42 6.67
CA MET A 295 29.81 -0.30 7.80
C MET A 295 30.18 -1.78 7.73
N SER A 296 31.10 -2.23 8.57
CA SER A 296 31.20 -3.66 8.87
C SER A 296 29.91 -4.04 9.60
N THR A 297 29.10 -4.88 8.98
CA THR A 297 27.83 -5.33 9.55
C THR A 297 28.11 -6.38 10.64
N SER A 298 28.72 -5.98 11.75
CA SER A 298 28.77 -6.83 12.95
C SER A 298 27.38 -6.81 13.58
N LYS A 299 26.59 -7.84 13.27
CA LYS A 299 25.29 -8.06 13.89
C LYS A 299 25.51 -8.54 15.32
N HIS A 300 25.48 -7.63 16.28
CA HIS A 300 25.33 -7.99 17.68
C HIS A 300 23.85 -8.14 17.96
N THR A 301 23.41 -9.38 18.18
CA THR A 301 22.04 -9.68 18.57
C THR A 301 22.01 -9.87 20.07
N VAL A 302 21.34 -8.97 20.79
CA VAL A 302 21.05 -9.22 22.19
C VAL A 302 19.80 -10.08 22.27
N LYS A 303 19.93 -11.24 22.93
CA LYS A 303 18.89 -12.28 22.97
C LYS A 303 17.63 -11.87 23.73
N HIS A 304 17.65 -10.81 24.53
CA HIS A 304 16.54 -10.42 25.40
C HIS A 304 16.23 -8.93 25.29
N VAL A 305 14.94 -8.59 25.08
CA VAL A 305 14.46 -7.20 25.00
C VAL A 305 14.62 -6.43 26.32
N ASN A 306 14.76 -7.13 27.44
CA ASN A 306 14.89 -6.55 28.79
C ASN A 306 16.31 -6.01 29.11
N SER A 307 17.30 -6.28 28.26
CA SER A 307 18.62 -5.67 28.43
C SER A 307 18.55 -4.20 28.02
N VAL A 308 19.04 -3.29 28.87
CA VAL A 308 19.12 -1.87 28.53
C VAL A 308 20.36 -1.62 27.66
N PRO A 309 20.21 -1.13 26.42
CA PRO A 309 21.36 -0.92 25.54
C PRO A 309 21.98 0.47 25.68
N PHE A 310 21.31 1.40 26.36
CA PHE A 310 21.72 2.79 26.45
C PHE A 310 22.25 3.12 27.85
N LYS A 311 23.48 3.61 27.91
CA LYS A 311 24.05 4.14 29.15
C LYS A 311 23.25 5.35 29.62
N GLY A 312 23.01 5.42 30.93
CA GLY A 312 22.20 6.49 31.54
C GLY A 312 20.68 6.29 31.44
N VAL A 313 20.20 5.18 30.88
CA VAL A 313 18.79 4.78 30.92
C VAL A 313 18.63 3.65 31.94
N SER A 314 17.66 3.77 32.85
CA SER A 314 17.37 2.69 33.80
C SER A 314 16.57 1.54 33.16
N PRO A 315 16.62 0.31 33.73
CA PRO A 315 15.80 -0.80 33.25
C PRO A 315 14.30 -0.51 33.22
N HIS A 316 13.79 0.27 34.18
CA HIS A 316 12.38 0.62 34.24
C HIS A 316 12.00 1.59 33.11
N GLU A 317 12.77 2.66 32.92
CA GLU A 317 12.54 3.63 31.82
C GLU A 317 12.63 2.95 30.45
N TRP A 318 13.57 2.01 30.26
CA TRP A 318 13.66 1.24 29.02
C TRP A 318 12.41 0.38 28.80
N GLN A 319 11.91 -0.29 29.83
CA GLN A 319 10.67 -1.07 29.74
C GLN A 319 9.45 -0.20 29.40
N ASP A 320 9.39 1.01 29.94
CA ASP A 320 8.29 1.95 29.64
C ASP A 320 8.34 2.39 28.17
N ILE A 321 9.53 2.74 27.65
CA ILE A 321 9.74 3.07 26.23
C ILE A 321 9.33 1.89 25.34
N LEU A 322 9.74 0.67 25.68
CA LEU A 322 9.37 -0.53 24.94
C LEU A 322 7.85 -0.77 24.96
N LYS A 323 7.22 -0.64 26.13
CA LYS A 323 5.78 -0.83 26.29
C LYS A 323 4.98 0.20 25.48
N GLN A 324 5.42 1.46 25.49
CA GLN A 324 4.73 2.55 24.82
C GLN A 324 4.85 2.47 23.30
N TYR A 325 6.04 2.20 22.77
CA TYR A 325 6.30 2.35 21.33
C TYR A 325 6.52 1.03 20.59
N VAL A 326 7.15 0.04 21.23
CA VAL A 326 7.55 -1.21 20.56
C VAL A 326 6.47 -2.27 20.68
N PHE A 327 6.08 -2.62 21.91
CA PHE A 327 5.06 -3.66 22.16
C PHE A 327 3.66 -3.20 21.77
N ALA A 328 3.43 -1.89 21.68
CA ALA A 328 2.22 -1.32 21.10
C ALA A 328 2.07 -1.67 19.61
N LEU A 329 3.17 -1.94 18.90
CA LEU A 329 3.18 -2.26 17.47
C LEU A 329 3.49 -3.74 17.17
N GLU A 330 4.37 -4.34 17.94
CA GLU A 330 4.88 -5.70 17.73
C GLU A 330 5.10 -6.38 19.11
N PRO A 331 4.03 -6.91 19.75
CA PRO A 331 4.12 -7.50 21.09
C PRO A 331 4.95 -8.79 21.14
N GLU A 332 5.22 -9.40 19.98
CA GLU A 332 5.99 -10.63 19.85
C GLU A 332 7.50 -10.42 19.78
N VAL A 333 7.98 -9.17 19.83
CA VAL A 333 9.42 -8.86 19.78
C VAL A 333 10.11 -9.43 21.01
N LYS A 334 11.05 -10.35 20.78
CA LYS A 334 11.87 -10.98 21.83
C LYS A 334 13.36 -10.64 21.74
N THR A 335 13.80 -10.14 20.59
CA THR A 335 15.22 -9.95 20.27
C THR A 335 15.51 -8.52 19.83
N LEU A 336 16.65 -8.00 20.25
CA LEU A 336 17.20 -6.72 19.76
C LEU A 336 18.37 -6.99 18.83
N SER A 337 18.45 -6.23 17.74
CA SER A 337 19.57 -6.25 16.81
C SER A 337 20.16 -4.86 16.69
N PHE A 338 21.47 -4.77 16.89
CA PHE A 338 22.19 -3.50 16.87
C PHE A 338 23.05 -3.41 15.63
N LYS A 339 23.03 -2.23 15.01
CA LYS A 339 24.07 -1.78 14.10
C LYS A 339 24.98 -0.85 14.87
N GLU A 340 26.14 -1.36 15.30
CA GLU A 340 27.13 -0.65 16.14
C GLU A 340 26.63 -0.33 17.58
N GLU A 341 26.35 -1.36 18.38
CA GLU A 341 25.78 -1.22 19.75
C GLU A 341 26.57 -0.26 20.65
N HIS A 342 27.90 -0.39 20.68
CA HIS A 342 28.76 0.46 21.50
C HIS A 342 28.64 1.94 21.10
N ASN A 343 28.78 2.24 19.80
CA ASN A 343 28.64 3.60 19.26
C ASN A 343 27.24 4.19 19.48
N LEU A 344 26.20 3.35 19.45
CA LEU A 344 24.83 3.76 19.76
C LEU A 344 24.68 4.21 21.21
N SER A 345 25.21 3.43 22.14
CA SER A 345 25.18 3.74 23.58
C SER A 345 25.96 5.02 23.90
N GLU A 346 27.18 5.14 23.34
CA GLU A 346 28.03 6.32 23.52
C GLU A 346 27.45 7.58 22.90
N LEU A 347 26.78 7.47 21.73
CA LEU A 347 26.10 8.61 21.12
C LEU A 347 25.00 9.14 22.05
N VAL A 348 24.16 8.26 22.62
CA VAL A 348 23.11 8.68 23.56
C VAL A 348 23.71 9.31 24.81
N GLU A 349 24.79 8.73 25.35
CA GLU A 349 25.52 9.32 26.48
C GLU A 349 26.00 10.74 26.14
N GLN A 350 26.70 10.92 25.02
CA GLN A 350 27.22 12.22 24.59
C GLN A 350 26.13 13.26 24.35
N LEU A 351 24.96 12.85 23.83
CA LEU A 351 23.82 13.74 23.63
C LEU A 351 23.16 14.15 24.96
N SER A 352 23.16 13.25 25.94
CA SER A 352 22.56 13.46 27.26
C SER A 352 23.48 14.16 28.28
N ASP A 353 24.77 14.28 27.98
CA ASP A 353 25.76 14.96 28.81
C ASP A 353 25.40 16.43 28.99
N THR A 354 25.28 16.86 30.26
CA THR A 354 24.92 18.23 30.64
C THR A 354 25.93 19.25 30.13
N GLY A 355 27.21 18.87 29.96
CA GLY A 355 28.25 19.75 29.40
C GLY A 355 28.07 20.04 27.91
N ASN A 356 27.29 19.24 27.19
CA ASN A 356 26.99 19.42 25.77
C ASN A 356 25.61 20.05 25.53
N GLN A 357 24.79 20.22 26.57
CA GLN A 357 23.45 20.79 26.48
C GLN A 357 23.48 22.32 26.60
N PRO A 358 22.64 23.06 25.86
CA PRO A 358 21.52 22.60 25.02
C PRO A 358 21.89 22.26 23.56
N VAL A 359 23.15 22.43 23.16
CA VAL A 359 23.60 22.26 21.76
C VAL A 359 23.35 20.84 21.23
N SER A 360 23.53 19.81 22.07
CA SER A 360 23.28 18.42 21.68
C SER A 360 21.80 18.13 21.39
N VAL A 361 20.89 18.72 22.17
CA VAL A 361 19.43 18.61 21.95
C VAL A 361 19.07 19.31 20.64
N ALA A 362 19.64 20.51 20.42
CA ALA A 362 19.44 21.23 19.17
C ALA A 362 19.89 20.42 17.96
N TYR A 363 21.04 19.73 18.08
CA TYR A 363 21.55 18.86 17.04
C TYR A 363 20.61 17.69 16.75
N ALA A 364 20.11 16.99 17.78
CA ALA A 364 19.21 15.86 17.62
C ALA A 364 17.88 16.23 16.93
N VAL A 365 17.25 17.33 17.36
CA VAL A 365 15.97 17.80 16.81
C VAL A 365 16.14 18.30 15.37
N LEU A 366 17.13 19.14 15.09
CA LEU A 366 17.34 19.69 13.74
C LEU A 366 17.76 18.64 12.72
N CYS A 367 18.55 17.64 13.13
CA CYS A 367 18.82 16.47 12.30
C CYS A 367 17.53 15.77 11.87
N THR A 368 16.61 15.58 12.83
CA THR A 368 15.33 14.91 12.60
C THR A 368 14.44 15.74 11.67
N ALA A 369 14.30 17.05 11.94
CA ALA A 369 13.53 17.97 11.09
C ALA A 369 14.07 18.03 9.66
N ARG A 370 15.40 18.10 9.50
CA ARG A 370 16.04 18.11 8.18
C ARG A 370 15.77 16.83 7.40
N LYS A 371 15.86 15.66 8.05
CA LYS A 371 15.58 14.37 7.39
C LYS A 371 14.11 14.25 6.98
N ALA A 372 13.16 14.69 7.83
CA ALA A 372 11.75 14.78 7.45
C ALA A 372 11.55 15.69 6.22
N SER A 373 12.12 16.90 6.25
CA SER A 373 12.05 17.85 5.12
C SER A 373 12.60 17.24 3.81
N ILE A 374 13.78 16.58 3.86
CA ILE A 374 14.38 15.92 2.69
C ILE A 374 13.49 14.76 2.20
N GLU A 375 12.93 13.96 3.10
CA GLU A 375 12.08 12.82 2.73
C GLU A 375 10.83 13.29 1.99
N VAL A 376 10.16 14.33 2.50
CA VAL A 376 9.01 14.95 1.83
C VAL A 376 9.44 15.53 0.50
N THR A 377 10.55 16.28 0.45
CA THR A 377 11.09 16.86 -0.79
C THR A 377 11.39 15.80 -1.85
N ASN A 378 11.98 14.67 -1.46
CA ASN A 378 12.27 13.55 -2.37
C ASN A 378 11.00 12.89 -2.88
N ALA A 379 9.96 12.77 -2.05
CA ALA A 379 8.64 12.32 -2.51
C ALA A 379 8.07 13.23 -3.63
N LEU A 380 8.43 14.52 -3.64
CA LEU A 380 8.01 15.48 -4.68
C LEU A 380 8.69 15.26 -6.02
N PHE A 381 10.01 15.07 -5.99
CA PHE A 381 10.78 14.80 -7.21
C PHE A 381 10.31 13.52 -7.88
N ASP A 382 9.88 12.52 -7.09
CA ASP A 382 9.26 11.30 -7.61
C ASP A 382 7.84 11.56 -8.15
N TYR A 383 7.05 12.45 -7.52
CA TYR A 383 5.70 12.83 -8.00
C TYR A 383 5.74 13.42 -9.41
N HIS A 384 6.66 14.35 -9.68
CA HIS A 384 6.79 15.00 -11.00
C HIS A 384 7.25 14.05 -12.11
N ASN A 385 8.02 13.01 -11.77
CA ASN A 385 8.57 12.08 -12.75
C ASN A 385 7.72 10.81 -12.95
N ARG A 386 6.85 10.46 -11.98
CA ARG A 386 6.16 9.15 -11.96
C ARG A 386 4.69 9.18 -11.54
N PHE A 387 4.08 10.35 -11.36
CA PHE A 387 2.62 10.59 -11.24
C PHE A 387 1.79 9.41 -10.73
N SER A 388 2.14 8.78 -9.60
CA SER A 388 1.41 7.55 -9.30
C SER A 388 1.36 6.96 -7.90
N LEU A 389 2.30 6.09 -7.52
CA LEU A 389 2.16 5.17 -6.38
C LEU A 389 3.17 5.48 -5.29
N CYS A 390 4.21 6.25 -5.61
CA CYS A 390 5.33 6.46 -4.71
C CYS A 390 5.04 7.50 -3.63
N VAL A 391 4.05 8.39 -3.76
CA VAL A 391 3.86 9.46 -2.75
C VAL A 391 3.37 8.91 -1.41
N PRO A 392 2.29 8.10 -1.34
CA PRO A 392 1.92 7.45 -0.08
C PRO A 392 3.04 6.55 0.46
N ASP A 393 3.71 5.77 -0.38
CA ASP A 393 4.85 4.92 0.02
C ASP A 393 6.01 5.71 0.62
N ARG A 394 6.41 6.80 -0.03
CA ARG A 394 7.51 7.68 0.39
C ARG A 394 7.16 8.52 1.60
N LEU A 395 5.89 8.89 1.77
CA LEU A 395 5.41 9.62 2.93
C LEU A 395 5.01 8.68 4.09
N HIS A 396 5.14 7.37 3.91
CA HIS A 396 4.74 6.35 4.87
C HIS A 396 3.24 6.39 5.22
N LEU A 397 2.39 6.61 4.21
CA LEU A 397 0.94 6.74 4.29
C LEU A 397 0.16 5.55 3.69
N CYS A 398 0.82 4.47 3.25
CA CYS A 398 0.17 3.30 2.62
C CYS A 398 -0.97 2.74 3.49
N THR A 399 -0.72 2.60 4.80
CA THR A 399 -1.72 2.08 5.74
C THR A 399 -2.99 2.92 5.72
N LEU A 400 -2.89 4.23 5.50
CA LEU A 400 -4.02 5.16 5.53
C LEU A 400 -4.89 4.96 4.29
N GLU A 401 -4.23 4.86 3.15
CA GLU A 401 -4.82 4.52 1.87
C GLU A 401 -5.51 3.17 1.92
N ASP A 402 -4.89 2.17 2.52
CA ASP A 402 -5.47 0.83 2.67
C ASP A 402 -6.72 0.83 3.53
N VAL A 403 -6.69 1.56 4.65
CA VAL A 403 -7.85 1.77 5.52
C VAL A 403 -8.98 2.43 4.76
N MET A 404 -8.70 3.55 4.08
CA MET A 404 -9.69 4.26 3.29
C MET A 404 -10.30 3.30 2.26
N ARG A 405 -9.47 2.65 1.44
CA ARG A 405 -9.94 1.70 0.41
C ARG A 405 -10.77 0.56 1.03
N ALA A 406 -10.37 0.01 2.17
CA ALA A 406 -11.06 -1.12 2.77
C ALA A 406 -12.47 -0.75 3.21
N HIS A 407 -12.65 0.47 3.73
CA HIS A 407 -13.97 1.00 4.05
C HIS A 407 -14.80 1.31 2.80
N MET A 408 -14.16 1.60 1.67
CA MET A 408 -14.85 1.90 0.41
C MET A 408 -15.33 0.65 -0.31
N VAL A 409 -14.50 -0.39 -0.35
CA VAL A 409 -14.80 -1.59 -1.14
C VAL A 409 -15.59 -2.64 -0.39
N SER A 410 -15.48 -2.70 0.95
CA SER A 410 -16.17 -3.74 1.70
C SER A 410 -17.69 -3.56 1.67
N SER A 411 -18.36 -4.43 0.90
CA SER A 411 -19.80 -4.58 0.95
C SER A 411 -20.14 -5.91 1.65
N ARG A 412 -21.22 -5.93 2.44
CA ARG A 412 -21.68 -7.18 3.08
C ARG A 412 -21.95 -8.29 2.06
N VAL A 413 -22.31 -7.90 0.84
CA VAL A 413 -22.67 -8.79 -0.27
C VAL A 413 -21.42 -9.48 -0.82
N ASP A 414 -20.34 -8.74 -0.98
CA ASP A 414 -19.09 -9.20 -1.56
C ASP A 414 -18.26 -9.97 -0.54
N ASP A 415 -18.29 -9.52 0.72
CA ASP A 415 -17.68 -10.22 1.84
C ASP A 415 -18.28 -11.62 2.03
N ALA A 416 -19.61 -11.74 1.94
CA ALA A 416 -20.29 -13.03 2.03
C ALA A 416 -19.87 -13.96 0.88
N TYR A 417 -19.70 -13.42 -0.33
CA TYR A 417 -19.28 -14.18 -1.50
C TYR A 417 -17.86 -14.74 -1.34
N LEU A 418 -16.89 -13.90 -0.94
CA LEU A 418 -15.52 -14.36 -0.69
C LEU A 418 -15.42 -15.37 0.45
N ARG A 419 -16.24 -15.21 1.50
CA ARG A 419 -16.31 -16.18 2.60
C ARG A 419 -16.87 -17.52 2.17
N ASP A 420 -17.84 -17.52 1.27
CA ASP A 420 -18.41 -18.75 0.70
C ASP A 420 -17.45 -19.42 -0.30
N MET A 421 -16.57 -18.66 -0.93
CA MET A 421 -15.55 -19.20 -1.84
C MET A 421 -14.48 -20.02 -1.11
N LEU A 422 -13.97 -19.53 0.03
CA LEU A 422 -12.90 -20.21 0.77
C LEU A 422 -13.21 -21.69 1.12
N PRO A 423 -14.38 -22.08 1.67
CA PRO A 423 -14.67 -23.48 1.96
C PRO A 423 -14.73 -24.33 0.69
N ARG A 424 -15.25 -23.82 -0.43
CA ARG A 424 -15.30 -24.54 -1.72
C ARG A 424 -13.90 -24.81 -2.26
N VAL A 425 -13.05 -23.77 -2.29
CA VAL A 425 -11.66 -23.88 -2.72
C VAL A 425 -10.89 -24.83 -1.80
N ARG A 426 -11.09 -24.71 -0.49
CA ARG A 426 -10.47 -25.58 0.50
C ARG A 426 -10.88 -27.04 0.36
N GLU A 427 -12.17 -27.33 0.20
CA GLU A 427 -12.66 -28.70 -0.03
C GLU A 427 -11.96 -29.30 -1.26
N ARG A 428 -11.80 -28.49 -2.33
CA ARG A 428 -11.14 -28.95 -3.54
C ARG A 428 -9.64 -29.18 -3.34
N VAL A 429 -8.92 -28.26 -2.69
CA VAL A 429 -7.50 -28.45 -2.35
C VAL A 429 -7.31 -29.68 -1.46
N ILE A 430 -8.18 -29.91 -0.48
CA ILE A 430 -8.16 -31.13 0.35
C ILE A 430 -8.31 -32.36 -0.53
N ARG A 431 -9.31 -32.38 -1.41
CA ARG A 431 -9.56 -33.51 -2.31
C ARG A 431 -8.36 -33.78 -3.22
N ASP A 432 -7.79 -32.75 -3.81
CA ASP A 432 -6.65 -32.86 -4.72
C ASP A 432 -5.39 -33.33 -3.98
N ALA A 433 -5.11 -32.77 -2.80
CA ALA A 433 -4.00 -33.21 -1.96
C ALA A 433 -4.16 -34.65 -1.48
N VAL A 434 -5.39 -35.04 -1.12
CA VAL A 434 -5.76 -36.41 -0.75
C VAL A 434 -5.61 -37.35 -1.96
N ALA A 435 -6.01 -36.94 -3.16
CA ALA A 435 -5.87 -37.75 -4.37
C ALA A 435 -4.43 -37.83 -4.88
N SER A 436 -3.60 -36.84 -4.53
CA SER A 436 -2.18 -36.82 -4.88
C SER A 436 -1.40 -37.92 -4.17
N ASN A 437 -0.25 -38.29 -4.73
CA ASN A 437 0.70 -39.20 -4.09
C ASN A 437 1.64 -38.48 -3.10
N LEU A 438 1.50 -37.15 -2.92
CA LEU A 438 2.40 -36.32 -2.13
C LEU A 438 2.33 -36.62 -0.63
N PHE A 439 1.13 -36.90 -0.10
CA PHE A 439 0.88 -37.11 1.32
C PHE A 439 0.53 -38.57 1.61
N MET A 440 1.22 -39.20 2.56
CA MET A 440 1.10 -40.63 2.85
C MET A 440 0.63 -40.91 4.29
N GLY A 441 -0.12 -42.00 4.48
CA GLY A 441 -0.49 -42.52 5.80
C GLY A 441 -1.12 -41.46 6.71
N LYS A 442 -0.58 -41.30 7.92
CA LYS A 442 -1.07 -40.35 8.95
C LYS A 442 -0.92 -38.87 8.56
N ASP A 443 -0.02 -38.54 7.64
CA ASP A 443 0.14 -37.15 7.16
C ASP A 443 -1.10 -36.71 6.37
N ARG A 444 -1.77 -37.65 5.69
CA ARG A 444 -3.02 -37.41 4.97
C ARG A 444 -4.16 -37.01 5.91
N ASP A 445 -4.25 -37.62 7.08
CA ASP A 445 -5.25 -37.29 8.10
C ASP A 445 -4.94 -35.92 8.75
N SER A 446 -3.66 -35.62 8.96
CA SER A 446 -3.17 -34.35 9.51
C SER A 446 -3.44 -33.16 8.57
N LEU A 447 -3.44 -33.38 7.25
CA LEU A 447 -3.67 -32.35 6.23
C LEU A 447 -5.04 -31.67 6.37
N ILE A 448 -6.10 -32.45 6.61
CA ILE A 448 -7.47 -31.94 6.76
C ILE A 448 -7.52 -31.00 7.97
N SER A 449 -7.03 -31.46 9.13
CA SER A 449 -7.02 -30.66 10.36
C SER A 449 -6.19 -29.38 10.23
N GLN A 450 -5.11 -29.40 9.44
CA GLN A 450 -4.30 -28.21 9.17
C GLN A 450 -5.07 -27.19 8.32
N LEU A 451 -5.66 -27.62 7.19
CA LEU A 451 -6.39 -26.74 6.29
C LEU A 451 -7.70 -26.19 6.90
N GLU A 452 -8.36 -26.94 7.77
CA GLU A 452 -9.56 -26.48 8.49
C GLU A 452 -9.30 -25.26 9.39
N LYS A 453 -8.09 -25.13 9.92
CA LYS A 453 -7.68 -23.99 10.77
C LYS A 453 -7.50 -22.70 9.97
N VAL A 454 -7.39 -22.80 8.65
CA VAL A 454 -7.18 -21.63 7.79
C VAL A 454 -8.43 -20.73 7.85
N LYS A 455 -8.25 -19.42 7.96
CA LYS A 455 -9.33 -18.44 7.98
C LYS A 455 -9.10 -17.36 6.93
N LEU A 456 -10.19 -16.77 6.42
CA LEU A 456 -10.12 -15.58 5.57
C LEU A 456 -10.25 -14.33 6.45
N MET A 457 -9.39 -13.36 6.22
CA MET A 457 -9.52 -12.00 6.74
C MET A 457 -9.69 -11.05 5.56
N LEU A 458 -10.83 -10.35 5.55
CA LEU A 458 -11.20 -9.41 4.50
C LEU A 458 -10.67 -7.99 4.80
N PRO A 459 -10.60 -7.09 3.81
CA PRO A 459 -9.96 -5.78 3.97
C PRO A 459 -10.48 -5.01 5.20
N LYS A 460 -11.80 -4.92 5.39
CA LYS A 460 -12.38 -4.19 6.53
C LYS A 460 -11.95 -4.76 7.89
N GLU A 461 -11.88 -6.07 8.00
CA GLU A 461 -11.42 -6.76 9.21
C GLU A 461 -9.92 -6.55 9.45
N ALA A 462 -9.13 -6.56 8.37
CA ALA A 462 -7.69 -6.37 8.42
C ALA A 462 -7.28 -4.93 8.81
N THR A 463 -8.19 -3.97 8.67
CA THR A 463 -7.89 -2.56 8.94
C THR A 463 -8.16 -2.15 10.38
N GLY A 464 -9.19 -2.72 11.03
CA GLY A 464 -9.45 -2.54 12.46
C GLY A 464 -9.87 -1.13 12.90
N VAL A 465 -10.18 -0.23 11.96
CA VAL A 465 -10.25 1.23 12.16
C VAL A 465 -11.53 1.76 12.79
N GLU A 466 -12.56 0.93 12.94
CA GLU A 466 -13.83 1.36 13.56
C GLU A 466 -13.66 1.96 14.97
N ASP A 467 -12.54 1.67 15.65
CA ASP A 467 -12.26 2.14 17.02
C ASP A 467 -11.20 3.25 17.11
N VAL A 468 -10.66 3.75 16.00
CA VAL A 468 -9.66 4.82 16.05
C VAL A 468 -10.38 6.17 15.99
N PRO A 469 -10.23 7.04 17.02
CA PRO A 469 -10.88 8.34 17.04
C PRO A 469 -10.61 9.11 15.75
N ASP A 470 -11.65 9.77 15.23
CA ASP A 470 -11.49 10.70 14.12
C ASP A 470 -10.39 11.69 14.49
N PRO A 471 -9.32 11.86 13.67
CA PRO A 471 -8.44 12.99 13.86
C PRO A 471 -9.33 14.20 13.61
N SER A 472 -9.80 14.81 14.71
CA SER A 472 -10.68 15.98 14.72
C SER A 472 -10.29 16.90 13.59
N ALA A 473 -11.27 17.24 12.73
CA ALA A 473 -11.10 17.93 11.45
C ALA A 473 -9.74 18.62 11.35
N MET A 474 -8.77 17.96 10.70
CA MET A 474 -7.50 18.61 10.39
C MET A 474 -7.89 19.91 9.71
N ALA A 475 -7.62 21.03 10.38
CA ALA A 475 -7.84 22.31 9.76
C ALA A 475 -6.96 22.39 8.51
N LYS A 476 -7.16 23.37 7.65
CA LYS A 476 -6.15 23.72 6.65
C LYS A 476 -4.90 24.21 7.41
N GLU A 477 -4.13 23.26 7.90
CA GLU A 477 -2.85 23.45 8.56
C GLU A 477 -1.75 23.33 7.50
N ASP A 478 -0.57 23.82 7.86
CA ASP A 478 0.62 23.69 7.04
C ASP A 478 0.99 22.19 6.85
N LEU A 479 1.78 21.91 5.82
CA LEU A 479 2.22 20.60 5.38
C LEU A 479 2.86 19.79 6.51
N ALA A 480 3.81 20.38 7.25
CA ALA A 480 4.59 19.66 8.25
C ALA A 480 3.73 19.13 9.42
N PRO A 481 2.91 19.96 10.11
CA PRO A 481 1.96 19.46 11.11
C PRO A 481 1.00 18.40 10.55
N THR A 482 0.47 18.61 9.34
CA THR A 482 -0.49 17.70 8.72
C THR A 482 0.12 16.32 8.47
N VAL A 483 1.34 16.26 7.93
CA VAL A 483 2.07 15.01 7.68
C VAL A 483 2.37 14.28 8.98
N LEU A 484 2.85 14.98 10.02
CA LEU A 484 3.13 14.36 11.32
C LEU A 484 1.86 13.81 11.99
N LYS A 485 0.76 14.58 11.98
CA LYS A 485 -0.53 14.10 12.50
C LYS A 485 -1.04 12.89 11.73
N ALA A 486 -0.86 12.86 10.41
CA ALA A 486 -1.23 11.70 9.59
C ALA A 486 -0.45 10.45 10.00
N ARG A 487 0.87 10.56 10.19
CA ARG A 487 1.72 9.45 10.65
C ARG A 487 1.38 8.99 12.07
N ALA A 488 1.11 9.92 12.98
CA ALA A 488 0.65 9.58 14.34
C ALA A 488 -0.70 8.83 14.33
N TYR A 489 -1.62 9.23 13.45
CA TYR A 489 -2.87 8.51 13.25
C TYR A 489 -2.64 7.07 12.78
N LEU A 490 -1.67 6.84 11.89
CA LEU A 490 -1.29 5.48 11.44
C LEU A 490 -0.71 4.62 12.55
N PHE A 491 0.10 5.21 13.44
CA PHE A 491 0.56 4.51 14.63
C PHE A 491 -0.62 4.07 15.50
N ASN A 492 -1.62 4.91 15.69
CA ASN A 492 -2.82 4.58 16.46
C ASN A 492 -3.68 3.49 15.79
N ILE A 493 -3.82 3.52 14.47
CA ILE A 493 -4.43 2.42 13.71
C ILE A 493 -3.68 1.12 13.96
N THR A 494 -2.35 1.15 13.86
CA THR A 494 -1.52 -0.04 14.03
C THR A 494 -1.65 -0.60 15.45
N ARG A 495 -1.67 0.28 16.46
CA ARG A 495 -1.90 -0.09 17.86
C ARG A 495 -3.29 -0.72 18.07
N ALA A 496 -4.32 -0.17 17.44
CA ALA A 496 -5.68 -0.72 17.49
C ALA A 496 -5.75 -2.11 16.83
N LYS A 497 -5.06 -2.31 15.69
CA LYS A 497 -4.92 -3.63 15.05
C LYS A 497 -4.28 -4.64 16.02
N VAL A 498 -3.15 -4.29 16.62
CA VAL A 498 -2.42 -5.14 17.58
C VAL A 498 -3.28 -5.52 18.78
N ALA A 499 -4.01 -4.56 19.36
CA ALA A 499 -4.92 -4.82 20.48
C ALA A 499 -6.02 -5.84 20.15
N LYS A 500 -6.40 -5.96 18.88
CA LYS A 500 -7.37 -6.94 18.36
C LYS A 500 -6.73 -8.23 17.83
N ASN A 501 -5.42 -8.42 18.03
CA ASN A 501 -4.63 -9.52 17.44
C ASN A 501 -4.66 -9.52 15.89
N ILE A 502 -4.84 -8.36 15.27
CA ILE A 502 -4.68 -8.16 13.83
C ILE A 502 -3.21 -7.79 13.57
N PRO A 503 -2.54 -8.41 12.59
CA PRO A 503 -1.18 -8.04 12.22
C PRO A 503 -0.97 -6.54 11.98
N SER A 504 0.12 -6.00 12.52
CA SER A 504 0.52 -4.61 12.34
C SER A 504 1.16 -4.30 10.99
N ARG A 505 1.71 -5.31 10.29
CA ARG A 505 2.34 -5.11 8.98
C ARG A 505 1.31 -5.10 7.86
N ASP A 506 1.44 -4.11 7.00
CA ASP A 506 0.61 -3.99 5.80
C ASP A 506 1.03 -5.05 4.77
N PHE A 507 0.09 -5.92 4.45
CA PHE A 507 0.18 -6.92 3.37
C PHE A 507 -0.35 -6.37 2.04
N LEU A 508 -0.61 -5.05 1.96
CA LEU A 508 -1.82 -4.57 1.30
C LEU A 508 -1.56 -3.79 -0.02
N SER A 509 -0.31 -3.45 -0.34
CA SER A 509 0.04 -2.95 -1.67
C SER A 509 0.19 -4.08 -2.71
N ASP A 510 0.25 -5.34 -2.27
CA ASP A 510 0.42 -6.47 -3.17
C ASP A 510 -0.90 -6.80 -3.91
N ALA A 511 -0.76 -7.15 -5.20
CA ALA A 511 -1.88 -7.56 -6.06
C ALA A 511 -2.34 -9.02 -5.82
N ARG A 512 -1.80 -9.68 -4.80
CA ARG A 512 -2.00 -11.11 -4.52
C ARG A 512 -2.37 -11.37 -3.08
N LEU A 513 -3.18 -12.39 -2.86
CA LEU A 513 -3.52 -12.88 -1.52
C LEU A 513 -2.24 -13.23 -0.74
N LYS A 514 -2.22 -12.96 0.57
CA LYS A 514 -1.08 -13.29 1.45
C LYS A 514 -1.49 -14.14 2.62
N ARG A 515 -0.56 -14.96 3.10
CA ARG A 515 -0.75 -15.79 4.29
C ARG A 515 0.14 -15.36 5.45
N ARG A 516 -0.43 -15.29 6.66
CA ARG A 516 0.32 -15.23 7.94
C ARG A 516 -0.24 -16.29 8.88
N GLY A 517 0.59 -17.26 9.24
CA GLY A 517 0.13 -18.41 10.02
C GLY A 517 -1.01 -19.15 9.31
N SER A 518 -2.15 -19.29 9.98
CA SER A 518 -3.37 -19.90 9.43
C SER A 518 -4.40 -18.85 8.96
N THR A 519 -3.98 -17.64 8.62
CA THR A 519 -4.89 -16.60 8.13
C THR A 519 -4.47 -16.16 6.74
N LEU A 520 -5.45 -16.16 5.83
CA LEU A 520 -5.39 -15.64 4.46
C LEU A 520 -5.93 -14.21 4.45
N TYR A 521 -5.13 -13.26 3.97
CA TYR A 521 -5.44 -11.84 3.92
C TYR A 521 -5.74 -11.47 2.47
N VAL A 522 -6.95 -10.95 2.22
CA VAL A 522 -7.31 -10.39 0.92
C VAL A 522 -6.87 -8.92 0.90
N PRO A 523 -5.88 -8.53 0.08
CA PRO A 523 -5.46 -7.14 -0.02
C PRO A 523 -6.58 -6.28 -0.57
N THR A 524 -6.60 -5.01 -0.16
CA THR A 524 -7.62 -4.09 -0.64
C THR A 524 -7.51 -3.84 -2.13
N ASN A 525 -6.29 -3.79 -2.69
CA ASN A 525 -6.08 -3.66 -4.13
C ASN A 525 -6.68 -4.80 -4.94
N LEU A 526 -6.46 -6.04 -4.46
CA LEU A 526 -7.09 -7.21 -5.05
C LEU A 526 -8.61 -7.11 -4.95
N TYR A 527 -9.13 -6.72 -3.79
CA TYR A 527 -10.58 -6.58 -3.57
C TYR A 527 -11.23 -5.54 -4.48
N VAL A 528 -10.60 -4.37 -4.72
CA VAL A 528 -11.09 -3.34 -5.66
C VAL A 528 -11.24 -3.92 -7.07
N GLN A 529 -10.31 -4.79 -7.48
CA GLN A 529 -10.32 -5.41 -8.81
C GLN A 529 -11.41 -6.46 -8.96
N LEU A 530 -11.90 -7.01 -7.85
CA LEU A 530 -13.04 -7.92 -7.82
C LEU A 530 -14.30 -7.09 -8.06
N LYS A 531 -14.61 -6.83 -9.32
CA LYS A 531 -15.88 -6.21 -9.70
C LYS A 531 -16.97 -7.27 -9.53
N PHE A 532 -17.52 -7.40 -8.32
CA PHE A 532 -18.51 -8.42 -7.90
C PHE A 532 -19.89 -8.31 -8.58
N LEU A 533 -19.98 -7.69 -9.76
CA LEU A 533 -21.22 -7.27 -10.41
C LEU A 533 -22.11 -8.41 -10.93
N SER A 534 -21.69 -9.68 -10.83
CA SER A 534 -22.63 -10.81 -10.94
C SER A 534 -22.15 -12.04 -10.19
N ARG A 535 -22.78 -12.32 -9.04
CA ARG A 535 -22.56 -13.54 -8.23
C ARG A 535 -22.70 -14.84 -9.02
N ASP A 536 -23.48 -14.81 -10.10
CA ASP A 536 -23.76 -15.96 -10.96
C ASP A 536 -22.61 -16.30 -11.92
N LYS A 537 -21.56 -15.45 -12.00
CA LYS A 537 -20.43 -15.61 -12.92
C LYS A 537 -19.13 -15.89 -12.17
N GLY A 538 -19.08 -17.02 -11.46
CA GLY A 538 -17.92 -17.46 -10.69
C GLY A 538 -16.60 -17.50 -11.47
N PHE A 539 -16.65 -17.66 -12.80
CA PHE A 539 -15.46 -17.65 -13.67
C PHE A 539 -14.75 -16.28 -13.76
N LEU A 540 -15.36 -15.17 -13.35
CA LEU A 540 -14.70 -13.85 -13.33
C LEU A 540 -13.92 -13.59 -12.04
N VAL A 541 -14.41 -14.10 -10.91
CA VAL A 541 -13.81 -13.86 -9.58
C VAL A 541 -12.81 -14.95 -9.21
N LEU A 542 -13.07 -16.18 -9.63
CA LEU A 542 -12.21 -17.31 -9.29
C LEU A 542 -10.77 -17.21 -9.87
N PRO A 543 -10.54 -16.71 -11.09
CA PRO A 543 -9.17 -16.56 -11.61
C PRO A 543 -8.37 -15.52 -10.81
N LEU A 544 -9.06 -14.51 -10.28
CA LEU A 544 -8.44 -13.42 -9.54
C LEU A 544 -8.12 -13.80 -8.09
N VAL A 545 -9.06 -14.43 -7.40
CA VAL A 545 -8.92 -14.74 -5.96
C VAL A 545 -8.93 -16.23 -5.66
N GLY A 546 -9.68 -17.03 -6.39
CA GLY A 546 -9.75 -18.48 -6.17
C GLY A 546 -8.42 -19.18 -6.42
N VAL A 547 -7.72 -18.82 -7.51
CA VAL A 547 -6.38 -19.35 -7.83
C VAL A 547 -5.39 -18.97 -6.74
N ASP A 548 -5.37 -17.71 -6.32
CA ASP A 548 -4.48 -17.23 -5.25
C ASP A 548 -4.82 -17.86 -3.89
N MET A 549 -6.10 -18.02 -3.55
CA MET A 549 -6.54 -18.76 -2.36
C MET A 549 -6.04 -20.21 -2.40
N ALA A 550 -6.23 -20.90 -3.52
CA ALA A 550 -5.81 -22.29 -3.67
C ALA A 550 -4.29 -22.43 -3.59
N ALA A 551 -3.54 -21.53 -4.26
CA ALA A 551 -2.09 -21.50 -4.23
C ALA A 551 -1.56 -21.30 -2.80
N GLU A 552 -2.16 -20.40 -2.01
CA GLU A 552 -1.77 -20.17 -0.62
C GLU A 552 -2.16 -21.32 0.33
N LEU A 553 -3.26 -22.03 0.05
CA LEU A 553 -3.61 -23.25 0.78
C LEU A 553 -2.62 -24.39 0.47
N TRP A 554 -2.21 -24.53 -0.79
CA TRP A 554 -1.14 -25.46 -1.18
C TRP A 554 0.20 -25.09 -0.55
N ALA A 555 0.57 -23.81 -0.54
CA ALA A 555 1.76 -23.32 0.14
C ALA A 555 1.72 -23.67 1.64
N PHE A 556 0.58 -23.46 2.30
CA PHE A 556 0.40 -23.75 3.73
C PHE A 556 0.70 -25.21 4.08
N ILE A 557 0.26 -26.17 3.25
CA ILE A 557 0.53 -27.59 3.49
C ILE A 557 1.92 -28.01 3.01
N LEU A 558 2.40 -27.54 1.85
CA LEU A 558 3.67 -28.00 1.30
C LEU A 558 4.90 -27.44 2.06
N GLU A 559 4.77 -26.30 2.72
CA GLU A 559 5.84 -25.68 3.52
C GLU A 559 5.85 -26.14 4.98
N SER A 560 4.89 -26.96 5.39
CA SER A 560 4.82 -27.44 6.78
C SER A 560 6.02 -28.34 7.10
N ARG A 561 6.62 -28.12 8.27
CA ARG A 561 7.75 -28.91 8.77
C ARG A 561 7.32 -30.15 9.57
N ALA A 562 6.01 -30.39 9.67
CA ALA A 562 5.44 -31.43 10.50
C ALA A 562 5.29 -32.78 9.79
N TRP A 563 5.75 -32.90 8.54
CA TRP A 563 5.59 -34.09 7.73
C TRP A 563 6.58 -35.20 8.05
N SER A 564 6.18 -36.44 7.81
CA SER A 564 7.11 -37.57 7.82
C SER A 564 8.22 -37.37 6.78
N ASN A 565 9.33 -38.10 6.95
CA ASN A 565 10.45 -38.07 6.01
C ASN A 565 10.03 -38.51 4.61
N GLU A 566 9.09 -39.45 4.50
CA GLU A 566 8.58 -39.93 3.21
C GLU A 566 7.81 -38.83 2.47
N THR A 567 6.82 -38.21 3.12
CA THR A 567 6.06 -37.08 2.57
C THR A 567 7.00 -35.92 2.21
N SER A 568 7.96 -35.59 3.08
CA SER A 568 8.95 -34.54 2.83
C SER A 568 9.80 -34.82 1.59
N ALA A 569 10.21 -36.07 1.37
CA ALA A 569 10.96 -36.47 0.18
C ALA A 569 10.13 -36.37 -1.10
N LYS A 570 8.83 -36.71 -1.04
CA LYS A 570 7.91 -36.56 -2.19
C LYS A 570 7.67 -35.09 -2.54
N ILE A 571 7.44 -34.24 -1.54
CA ILE A 571 7.31 -32.78 -1.74
C ILE A 571 8.60 -32.21 -2.36
N ALA A 572 9.78 -32.63 -1.88
CA ALA A 572 11.05 -32.21 -2.45
C ALA A 572 11.20 -32.66 -3.92
N SER A 573 10.80 -33.89 -4.24
CA SER A 573 10.78 -34.42 -5.61
C SER A 573 9.82 -33.64 -6.52
N PHE A 574 8.65 -33.27 -5.99
CA PHE A 574 7.68 -32.43 -6.70
C PHE A 574 8.28 -31.06 -7.07
N TYR A 575 8.90 -30.36 -6.12
CA TYR A 575 9.58 -29.09 -6.42
C TYR A 575 10.78 -29.26 -7.37
N ALA A 576 11.48 -30.39 -7.33
CA ALA A 576 12.57 -30.67 -8.25
C ALA A 576 12.09 -30.76 -9.71
N CYS A 577 10.84 -31.16 -9.95
CA CYS A 577 10.25 -31.15 -11.29
C CYS A 577 10.19 -29.73 -11.89
N PHE A 578 9.80 -28.73 -11.08
CA PHE A 578 9.74 -27.32 -11.50
C PHE A 578 11.11 -26.66 -11.66
N LYS A 579 12.18 -27.27 -11.13
CA LYS A 579 13.57 -26.83 -11.34
C LYS A 579 14.22 -27.42 -12.59
N ASN A 580 13.51 -28.25 -13.34
CA ASN A 580 14.04 -28.84 -14.56
C ASN A 580 14.36 -27.75 -15.59
N SER A 581 15.49 -27.90 -16.28
CA SER A 581 15.92 -27.05 -17.39
C SER A 581 14.86 -26.81 -18.48
N TYR A 582 13.87 -27.70 -18.59
CA TYR A 582 12.71 -27.53 -19.48
C TYR A 582 11.91 -26.24 -19.22
N PHE A 583 11.90 -25.78 -17.96
CA PHE A 583 11.24 -24.53 -17.57
C PHE A 583 12.20 -23.32 -17.57
N GLY A 584 13.39 -23.47 -18.18
CA GLY A 584 14.46 -22.47 -18.21
C GLY A 584 15.45 -22.61 -17.05
N SER A 585 16.62 -21.97 -17.16
CA SER A 585 17.58 -21.89 -16.04
C SER A 585 17.05 -20.96 -14.96
N LEU A 586 16.31 -21.54 -14.01
CA LEU A 586 15.88 -20.83 -12.82
C LEU A 586 16.99 -20.94 -11.78
N ASP A 587 17.82 -19.90 -11.69
CA ASP A 587 18.86 -19.81 -10.65
C ASP A 587 18.26 -19.60 -9.23
N ASP A 588 16.94 -19.36 -9.14
CA ASP A 588 16.26 -18.99 -7.90
C ASP A 588 15.25 -20.06 -7.46
N ALA A 589 15.57 -20.76 -6.37
CA ALA A 589 14.71 -21.78 -5.77
C ALA A 589 13.34 -21.23 -5.33
N THR A 590 13.25 -19.92 -5.05
CA THR A 590 12.00 -19.25 -4.67
C THR A 590 11.01 -19.25 -5.81
N THR A 591 11.48 -18.98 -7.04
CA THR A 591 10.59 -18.88 -8.20
C THR A 591 9.99 -20.23 -8.58
N ALA A 592 10.75 -21.33 -8.44
CA ALA A 592 10.24 -22.68 -8.66
C ALA A 592 9.15 -23.08 -7.65
N THR A 593 9.25 -22.64 -6.40
CA THR A 593 8.23 -22.85 -5.37
C THR A 593 6.95 -22.07 -5.71
N ASP A 594 7.08 -20.78 -6.03
CA ASP A 594 5.94 -19.93 -6.41
C ASP A 594 5.21 -20.48 -7.64
N MET A 595 5.95 -20.96 -8.64
CA MET A 595 5.41 -21.63 -9.83
C MET A 595 4.56 -22.84 -9.46
N ALA A 596 5.09 -23.71 -8.60
CA ALA A 596 4.42 -24.93 -8.21
C ALA A 596 3.11 -24.62 -7.47
N HIS A 597 3.10 -23.63 -6.59
CA HIS A 597 1.90 -23.20 -5.88
C HIS A 597 0.84 -22.61 -6.82
N VAL A 598 1.24 -21.75 -7.76
CA VAL A 598 0.31 -21.17 -8.75
C VAL A 598 -0.27 -22.27 -9.64
N ALA A 599 0.54 -23.22 -10.09
CA ALA A 599 0.10 -24.30 -10.97
C ALA A 599 -0.90 -25.23 -10.27
N LEU A 600 -0.62 -25.63 -9.02
CA LEU A 600 -1.56 -26.39 -8.18
C LEU A 600 -2.82 -25.57 -7.87
N GLY A 601 -2.65 -24.28 -7.58
CA GLY A 601 -3.75 -23.36 -7.31
C GLY A 601 -4.70 -23.20 -8.49
N LEU A 602 -4.16 -23.06 -9.70
CA LEU A 602 -4.92 -23.00 -10.95
C LEU A 602 -5.73 -24.27 -11.16
N LYS A 603 -5.09 -25.43 -11.03
CA LYS A 603 -5.76 -26.72 -11.21
C LYS A 603 -6.91 -26.91 -10.22
N SER A 604 -6.66 -26.67 -8.93
CA SER A 604 -7.71 -26.77 -7.91
C SER A 604 -8.82 -25.74 -8.14
N ALA A 605 -8.52 -24.51 -8.57
CA ALA A 605 -9.55 -23.51 -8.87
C ALA A 605 -10.42 -23.92 -10.07
N GLN A 606 -9.84 -24.37 -11.19
CA GLN A 606 -10.62 -24.81 -12.36
C GLN A 606 -11.60 -25.93 -12.00
N ASP A 607 -11.19 -26.85 -11.14
CA ASP A 607 -12.04 -27.96 -10.72
C ASP A 607 -13.16 -27.54 -9.74
N VAL A 608 -13.06 -26.36 -9.11
CA VAL A 608 -14.19 -25.73 -8.40
C VAL A 608 -15.22 -25.23 -9.42
N LEU A 609 -14.79 -24.77 -10.60
CA LEU A 609 -15.70 -24.29 -11.64
C LEU A 609 -16.42 -25.43 -12.36
N GLU A 610 -15.90 -26.65 -12.43
CA GLU A 610 -16.53 -27.80 -13.13
C GLU A 610 -18.00 -28.09 -12.75
N ARG A 611 -18.51 -27.53 -11.64
CA ARG A 611 -19.93 -27.60 -11.24
C ARG A 611 -20.82 -26.52 -11.87
N VAL A 612 -20.22 -25.55 -12.55
CA VAL A 612 -20.85 -24.46 -13.29
C VAL A 612 -20.61 -24.75 -14.77
N ASP A 613 -21.56 -24.51 -15.65
CA ASP A 613 -21.43 -24.79 -17.09
C ASP A 613 -20.54 -23.74 -17.79
N TRP A 614 -19.26 -23.63 -17.39
CA TRP A 614 -18.30 -22.66 -17.96
C TRP A 614 -17.47 -23.26 -19.11
N ARG A 615 -17.49 -24.59 -19.24
CA ARG A 615 -16.86 -25.34 -20.33
C ARG A 615 -17.70 -25.32 -21.60
N THR A 616 -18.96 -24.90 -21.52
CA THR A 616 -19.72 -24.60 -22.73
C THR A 616 -19.07 -23.42 -23.45
N PRO A 617 -18.92 -23.47 -24.78
CA PRO A 617 -18.24 -22.46 -25.59
C PRO A 617 -19.10 -21.20 -25.76
N HIS A 618 -19.66 -20.69 -24.66
CA HIS A 618 -20.29 -19.39 -24.65
C HIS A 618 -19.22 -18.33 -24.83
N LYS A 619 -19.34 -17.57 -25.92
CA LYS A 619 -18.54 -16.36 -26.12
C LYS A 619 -18.88 -15.34 -25.04
N VAL A 620 -17.89 -14.59 -24.63
CA VAL A 620 -18.08 -13.40 -23.79
C VAL A 620 -18.63 -12.28 -24.68
N ASP A 621 -19.80 -11.74 -24.34
CA ASP A 621 -20.44 -10.69 -25.15
C ASP A 621 -19.48 -9.52 -25.42
N GLY A 622 -19.45 -9.07 -26.67
CA GLY A 622 -18.55 -8.01 -27.14
C GLY A 622 -17.13 -8.47 -27.45
N THR A 623 -16.84 -9.79 -27.40
CA THR A 623 -15.55 -10.37 -27.80
C THR A 623 -15.70 -11.69 -28.56
N ASP A 624 -14.61 -12.15 -29.17
CA ASP A 624 -14.54 -13.47 -29.80
C ASP A 624 -14.06 -14.59 -28.87
N PHE A 625 -13.72 -14.27 -27.62
CA PHE A 625 -13.17 -15.23 -26.67
C PHE A 625 -14.25 -16.04 -25.97
N THR A 626 -13.92 -17.29 -25.67
CA THR A 626 -14.73 -18.14 -24.79
C THR A 626 -14.55 -17.72 -23.33
N GLN A 627 -15.49 -18.10 -22.46
CA GLN A 627 -15.34 -17.92 -21.01
C GLN A 627 -14.05 -18.59 -20.47
N GLU A 628 -13.70 -19.75 -21.02
CA GLU A 628 -12.46 -20.44 -20.70
C GLU A 628 -11.20 -19.64 -21.08
N GLN A 629 -11.16 -19.03 -22.27
CA GLN A 629 -10.03 -18.16 -22.63
C GLN A 629 -9.97 -16.92 -21.75
N MET A 630 -11.13 -16.33 -21.43
CA MET A 630 -11.22 -15.16 -20.56
C MET A 630 -10.69 -15.43 -19.14
N LEU A 631 -10.87 -16.65 -18.62
CA LEU A 631 -10.28 -17.06 -17.34
C LEU A 631 -8.76 -16.87 -17.31
N TYR A 632 -8.06 -17.32 -18.37
CA TYR A 632 -6.60 -17.18 -18.45
C TYR A 632 -6.17 -15.73 -18.67
N TYR A 633 -6.89 -14.99 -19.51
CA TYR A 633 -6.63 -13.56 -19.70
C TYR A 633 -6.74 -12.79 -18.38
N LEU A 634 -7.80 -13.02 -17.60
CA LEU A 634 -8.00 -12.33 -16.32
C LEU A 634 -6.94 -12.73 -15.29
N LEU A 635 -6.58 -14.02 -15.22
CA LEU A 635 -5.51 -14.49 -14.34
C LEU A 635 -4.19 -13.75 -14.61
N VAL A 636 -3.78 -13.67 -15.88
CA VAL A 636 -2.51 -13.02 -16.25
C VAL A 636 -2.62 -11.50 -16.18
N TYR A 637 -3.73 -10.93 -16.64
CA TYR A 637 -3.97 -9.49 -16.61
C TYR A 637 -3.86 -8.92 -15.19
N ASN A 638 -4.36 -9.66 -14.20
CA ASN A 638 -4.26 -9.27 -12.79
C ASN A 638 -2.82 -9.17 -12.30
N GLN A 639 -1.94 -10.00 -12.85
CA GLN A 639 -0.53 -10.07 -12.52
C GLN A 639 0.33 -9.14 -13.38
N CYS A 640 -0.26 -8.42 -14.33
CA CYS A 640 0.41 -7.35 -15.06
C CYS A 640 0.63 -6.16 -14.11
N SER A 641 1.72 -6.21 -13.33
CA SER A 641 2.18 -5.11 -12.49
C SER A 641 3.69 -4.94 -12.58
N LEU A 642 4.11 -3.69 -12.77
CA LEU A 642 5.48 -3.15 -12.78
C LEU A 642 6.47 -3.93 -13.67
N ILE A 643 6.62 -3.37 -14.87
CA ILE A 643 7.45 -3.78 -16.02
C ILE A 643 8.93 -4.16 -15.71
N PRO A 644 9.61 -3.85 -14.58
CA PRO A 644 10.99 -4.35 -14.42
C PRO A 644 11.09 -5.82 -13.97
N ALA A 645 10.03 -6.44 -13.43
CA ALA A 645 10.16 -7.79 -12.86
C ALA A 645 9.85 -8.87 -13.93
N GLN A 646 10.87 -9.43 -14.58
CA GLN A 646 10.71 -10.61 -15.46
C GLN A 646 10.29 -11.89 -14.71
N LYS A 647 10.40 -11.91 -13.37
CA LYS A 647 10.21 -13.12 -12.55
C LYS A 647 8.74 -13.58 -12.44
N PRO A 648 7.73 -12.72 -12.18
CA PRO A 648 6.33 -13.14 -12.10
C PRO A 648 5.79 -13.66 -13.44
N GLY A 649 6.18 -13.07 -14.57
CA GLY A 649 5.75 -13.50 -15.90
C GLY A 649 6.22 -14.91 -16.26
N LYS A 650 7.48 -15.24 -15.94
CA LYS A 650 8.01 -16.60 -16.11
C LYS A 650 7.23 -17.60 -15.26
N ALA A 651 6.91 -17.24 -14.01
CA ALA A 651 6.20 -18.15 -13.12
C ALA A 651 4.80 -18.51 -13.62
N LEU A 652 4.07 -17.52 -14.16
CA LEU A 652 2.73 -17.72 -14.74
C LEU A 652 2.79 -18.55 -16.01
N ASN A 653 3.69 -18.22 -16.95
CA ASN A 653 3.82 -19.01 -18.17
C ASN A 653 4.15 -20.48 -17.88
N ILE A 654 5.00 -20.74 -16.89
CA ILE A 654 5.35 -22.10 -16.49
C ILE A 654 4.17 -22.82 -15.84
N ALA A 655 3.37 -22.13 -15.02
CA ALA A 655 2.14 -22.69 -14.47
C ALA A 655 1.14 -23.07 -15.59
N LEU A 656 0.95 -22.18 -16.57
CA LEU A 656 0.06 -22.41 -17.71
C LEU A 656 0.56 -23.53 -18.65
N ARG A 657 1.88 -23.62 -18.87
CA ARG A 657 2.52 -24.75 -19.57
C ARG A 657 2.26 -26.09 -18.88
N ASN A 658 2.02 -26.08 -17.57
CA ASN A 658 1.70 -27.28 -16.81
C ASN A 658 0.21 -27.65 -16.84
N ASP A 659 -0.63 -26.80 -17.41
CA ASP A 659 -2.07 -26.97 -17.50
C ASP A 659 -2.49 -27.38 -18.93
N PRO A 660 -2.89 -28.64 -19.15
CA PRO A 660 -3.31 -29.10 -20.48
C PRO A 660 -4.59 -28.39 -20.98
N GLU A 661 -5.42 -27.86 -20.07
CA GLU A 661 -6.62 -27.12 -20.44
C GLU A 661 -6.27 -25.79 -21.11
N PHE A 662 -5.14 -25.16 -20.75
CA PHE A 662 -4.66 -23.94 -21.41
C PHE A 662 -4.36 -24.18 -22.89
N ALA A 663 -3.56 -25.20 -23.19
CA ALA A 663 -3.20 -25.53 -24.57
C ALA A 663 -4.44 -25.90 -25.40
N ARG A 664 -5.43 -26.57 -24.79
CA ARG A 664 -6.72 -26.87 -25.43
C ARG A 664 -7.51 -25.58 -25.72
N ALA A 665 -7.60 -24.67 -24.76
CA ALA A 665 -8.37 -23.43 -24.87
C ALA A 665 -7.88 -22.51 -25.99
N PHE A 666 -6.57 -22.45 -26.20
CA PHE A 666 -5.92 -21.62 -27.24
C PHE A 666 -5.52 -22.39 -28.49
N GLN A 667 -5.84 -23.69 -28.56
CA GLN A 667 -5.48 -24.58 -29.68
C GLN A 667 -3.97 -24.58 -29.96
N CYS A 668 -3.16 -24.54 -28.90
CA CYS A 668 -1.72 -24.49 -29.05
C CYS A 668 -1.16 -25.78 -29.66
N PRO A 669 -0.31 -25.70 -30.70
CA PRO A 669 0.36 -26.87 -31.25
C PRO A 669 1.20 -27.57 -30.18
N ALA A 670 1.30 -28.90 -30.22
CA ALA A 670 2.06 -29.68 -29.23
C ALA A 670 3.53 -29.25 -29.09
N GLU A 671 4.10 -28.68 -30.15
CA GLU A 671 5.48 -28.22 -30.21
C GLU A 671 5.69 -26.81 -29.67
N SER A 672 4.62 -26.04 -29.44
CA SER A 672 4.71 -24.64 -29.03
C SER A 672 5.32 -24.49 -27.63
N GLN A 673 5.83 -23.30 -27.33
CA GLN A 673 6.48 -23.07 -26.03
C GLN A 673 5.50 -23.18 -24.87
N MET A 674 4.23 -22.80 -25.08
CA MET A 674 3.18 -22.86 -24.08
C MET A 674 2.46 -24.22 -24.00
N SER A 675 2.79 -25.17 -24.87
CA SER A 675 2.25 -26.53 -24.82
C SER A 675 3.11 -27.46 -23.95
N GLN A 676 2.42 -28.35 -23.23
CA GLN A 676 3.05 -29.23 -22.26
C GLN A 676 3.82 -30.38 -22.93
N ARG A 677 5.16 -30.41 -22.79
CA ARG A 677 5.96 -31.62 -23.06
C ARG A 677 6.26 -32.43 -21.79
N VAL A 678 6.17 -31.80 -20.61
CA VAL A 678 6.38 -32.43 -19.29
C VAL A 678 5.36 -31.87 -18.29
N SER A 679 4.60 -32.74 -17.62
CA SER A 679 3.70 -32.37 -16.52
C SER A 679 4.31 -32.68 -15.16
N CYS A 680 4.27 -31.69 -14.26
CA CYS A 680 4.62 -31.87 -12.85
C CYS A 680 3.42 -32.10 -11.94
N ILE A 681 2.20 -31.72 -12.34
CA ILE A 681 0.99 -31.77 -11.49
C ILE A 681 0.40 -33.20 -11.41
N GLY A 682 0.73 -34.08 -12.37
CA GLY A 682 0.26 -35.48 -12.39
C GLY A 682 1.30 -36.52 -11.98
N LYS A 683 2.49 -36.10 -11.53
CA LYS A 683 3.57 -36.98 -11.04
C LYS A 683 3.64 -36.94 -9.53
#